data_AF-G0RH74-F1
#
_entry.id   AF-G0RH74-F1
#
_cell.length_a   1.000
_cell.length_b   1.000
_cell.length_c   1.000
_cell.angle_alpha   90.00
_cell.angle_beta   90.00
_cell.angle_gamma   90.00
#
_symmetry.space_group_name_H-M   'P 1'
#
loop_
_entity.id
_entity.type
_entity.pdbx_description
1 polymer ?
#
loop_
_entity_poly.entity_id
_entity_poly.type
_entity_poly.pdbx_seq_one_letter_code
_entity_poly.pdbx_strand_id
1 'polypeptide(L)'
;MGAVVSPTISQAAFERTMRELGEMGMKLQSAVKVQRLAVETSDLSKCDTEKVREEAFKLRPTVRRQPKTGREKKTETEGVGGLNVDAGLDADAEAGGDAFEEKADAEVVERSARRAPPVNSDVLPLPWKGRLGYACLNTYLRAANTPVFSSRTCRIASIIEHRHPLQDPTQPEHSTKNRPDRTQPPDVQRGLKFVQDLGLANAKDIVKMLRWNEKYGIRFMRLSSEMFPFASHEEHGYKLAPFAADVLAEAGRVAAELGHRLTTHPGQYTQIASPRREVVDAAFRDLEYHHEMLSLLKLPEQSDRDAVMILHMGGVYGDKAATLDRFRQNYAKLSDGVKRRLVLENDDVSWSVHDLLPICEELNIPLVLDYHHHNIVFDDSIREGTQDIIGLYDRIAKTWTRKKIKQKMHYSEPTAEAVTPRDRRKHSARVKTLPPCAPDMDLMIEAKDKEQAVFELMRAFRLPGWDLFNDIVPYERDDEPKKETKRAKKADKNITPEENGGIRAAFLEWFKALPGSTFHEHIEITDFRERNAGRGIVALQDIPAEAVLFTVPRSGILSSETSELKGKLPEIFQETAMEVDDKPQQDPWSTLIIVMMYEYFKGSESKWKPYIDVLPSSFETPMFWSDAELDELQASATRSKVGKASAEEMFQDKVLPVIRANQHLFPTSQTYSDDDLIQLAHRMGSTIMSYSFDFQNEDEEDEDETEEWVEEREAKSTMGMVPMADILNADAEYNAHVNYGDDALTVTALRTIKAGEEIFNYYGPHPNSELLRRYGYVTPKHSRYDVVELPWTLVEESVAASLGLSSEQLDKARECLDSDELEDTFVLERETEEPNPDGTLTGSARFSEIPEDLRDQLKSLLKAIRKAVPSSVVDKRKRDEIQHNILIRALDALASRYPTSISEDERILAGNDISERRRAAVTVRLGEKRLIQEAKNYLLGLVSDAAGADESSAPTKKARRSD
;
A
#
# COMPACT_ATOMS: atom_id res chain seq x y z
N MET A 1 -8.47 -51.36 -41.59
CA MET A 1 -9.21 -51.07 -40.34
C MET A 1 -8.24 -51.24 -39.19
N GLY A 2 -8.19 -50.28 -38.27
CA GLY A 2 -7.23 -50.22 -37.16
C GLY A 2 -7.20 -48.79 -36.66
N ALA A 3 -8.00 -48.50 -35.64
CA ALA A 3 -8.25 -47.12 -35.19
C ALA A 3 -7.07 -46.58 -34.37
N VAL A 4 -6.69 -45.33 -34.63
CA VAL A 4 -5.78 -44.57 -33.77
C VAL A 4 -6.59 -44.02 -32.61
N VAL A 5 -6.27 -44.45 -31.39
CA VAL A 5 -6.87 -43.91 -30.17
C VAL A 5 -5.98 -42.78 -29.66
N SER A 6 -6.44 -41.54 -29.78
CA SER A 6 -5.84 -40.41 -29.06
C SER A 6 -6.13 -40.54 -27.56
N PRO A 7 -5.17 -40.24 -26.67
CA PRO A 7 -5.46 -40.12 -25.25
C PRO A 7 -6.17 -38.79 -24.99
N THR A 8 -7.49 -38.76 -25.14
CA THR A 8 -8.32 -37.70 -24.58
C THR A 8 -8.17 -37.71 -23.06
N ILE A 9 -7.53 -36.67 -22.51
CA ILE A 9 -7.73 -36.29 -21.10
C ILE A 9 -9.25 -36.17 -20.91
N SER A 10 -9.79 -36.76 -19.84
CA SER A 10 -11.23 -36.95 -19.73
C SER A 10 -11.96 -35.62 -19.76
N GLN A 11 -13.09 -35.60 -20.47
CA GLN A 11 -14.02 -34.47 -20.49
C GLN A 11 -14.39 -34.02 -19.06
N ALA A 12 -14.47 -34.99 -18.13
CA ALA A 12 -14.65 -34.77 -16.70
C ALA A 12 -13.55 -33.93 -16.02
N ALA A 13 -12.30 -33.93 -16.48
CA ALA A 13 -11.24 -33.09 -15.91
C ALA A 13 -11.37 -31.62 -16.35
N PHE A 14 -11.73 -31.39 -17.62
CA PHE A 14 -12.09 -30.06 -18.11
C PHE A 14 -13.36 -29.54 -17.41
N GLU A 15 -14.42 -30.34 -17.37
CA GLU A 15 -15.66 -30.02 -16.67
C GLU A 15 -15.46 -29.80 -15.18
N ARG A 16 -14.53 -30.52 -14.53
CA ARG A 16 -14.18 -30.30 -13.12
C ARG A 16 -13.52 -28.94 -12.91
N THR A 17 -12.46 -28.60 -13.64
CA THR A 17 -11.81 -27.29 -13.46
C THR A 17 -12.70 -26.13 -13.91
N MET A 18 -13.52 -26.30 -14.95
CA MET A 18 -14.51 -25.28 -15.34
C MET A 18 -15.64 -25.14 -14.32
N ARG A 19 -15.92 -26.18 -13.54
CA ARG A 19 -16.84 -26.13 -12.40
C ARG A 19 -16.19 -25.47 -11.18
N GLU A 20 -14.94 -25.80 -10.85
CA GLU A 20 -14.16 -25.13 -9.80
C GLU A 20 -13.98 -23.62 -10.10
N LEU A 21 -13.66 -23.25 -11.36
CA LEU A 21 -13.64 -21.85 -11.84
C LEU A 21 -15.04 -21.23 -11.96
N GLY A 22 -16.08 -22.04 -12.10
CA GLY A 22 -17.48 -21.63 -12.10
C GLY A 22 -17.98 -21.31 -10.69
N GLU A 23 -17.60 -22.12 -9.71
CA GLU A 23 -17.86 -21.95 -8.28
C GLU A 23 -17.08 -20.74 -7.73
N MET A 24 -15.79 -20.61 -8.06
CA MET A 24 -15.02 -19.37 -7.84
C MET A 24 -15.66 -18.17 -8.55
N GLY A 25 -16.14 -18.36 -9.79
CA GLY A 25 -16.84 -17.32 -10.54
C GLY A 25 -18.16 -16.90 -9.91
N MET A 26 -18.92 -17.82 -9.31
CA MET A 26 -20.16 -17.53 -8.59
C MET A 26 -19.89 -16.85 -7.25
N LYS A 27 -18.80 -17.20 -6.55
CA LYS A 27 -18.33 -16.46 -5.36
C LYS A 27 -17.91 -15.01 -5.68
N LEU A 28 -17.40 -14.77 -6.89
CA LEU A 28 -17.01 -13.43 -7.37
C LEU A 28 -18.18 -12.63 -8.00
N GLN A 29 -19.35 -13.24 -8.23
CA GLN A 29 -20.51 -12.57 -8.81
C GLN A 29 -21.32 -11.84 -7.74
N SER A 30 -21.64 -10.56 -7.98
CA SER A 30 -22.54 -9.82 -7.10
C SER A 30 -23.96 -10.37 -7.14
N ALA A 31 -24.66 -10.34 -6.00
CA ALA A 31 -26.03 -10.86 -5.85
C ALA A 31 -27.03 -10.27 -6.88
N VAL A 32 -26.77 -9.05 -7.35
CA VAL A 32 -27.54 -8.35 -8.40
C VAL A 32 -27.55 -9.14 -9.72
N LYS A 33 -26.45 -9.83 -10.08
CA LYS A 33 -26.36 -10.57 -11.36
C LYS A 33 -27.03 -11.95 -11.29
N VAL A 34 -27.07 -12.58 -10.12
CA VAL A 34 -27.85 -13.82 -9.87
C VAL A 34 -29.34 -13.57 -10.14
N GLN A 35 -29.86 -12.43 -9.69
CA GLN A 35 -31.23 -12.01 -9.98
C GLN A 35 -31.43 -11.64 -11.46
N ARG A 36 -30.45 -11.01 -12.12
CA ARG A 36 -30.55 -10.63 -13.53
C ARG A 36 -30.54 -11.82 -14.51
N LEU A 37 -29.73 -12.86 -14.26
CA LEU A 37 -29.74 -14.09 -15.06
C LEU A 37 -31.06 -14.88 -14.94
N ALA A 38 -31.73 -14.78 -13.78
CA ALA A 38 -33.09 -15.29 -13.59
C ALA A 38 -34.18 -14.49 -14.35
N VAL A 39 -33.86 -13.29 -14.85
CA VAL A 39 -34.74 -12.46 -15.69
C VAL A 39 -34.42 -12.63 -17.18
N GLU A 40 -33.14 -12.69 -17.56
CA GLU A 40 -32.68 -12.88 -18.96
C GLU A 40 -33.02 -14.27 -19.54
N THR A 41 -33.49 -15.20 -18.70
CA THR A 41 -34.08 -16.48 -19.12
C THR A 41 -35.56 -16.38 -19.55
N SER A 42 -36.14 -15.18 -19.59
CA SER A 42 -37.47 -14.91 -20.15
C SER A 42 -37.42 -14.39 -21.60
N ASP A 43 -38.36 -14.87 -22.43
CA ASP A 43 -38.33 -14.82 -23.90
C ASP A 43 -38.28 -13.39 -24.51
N LEU A 44 -37.13 -13.04 -25.09
CA LEU A 44 -36.88 -11.76 -25.78
C LEU A 44 -37.01 -11.86 -27.32
N SER A 45 -38.12 -12.39 -27.82
CA SER A 45 -38.43 -12.45 -29.27
C SER A 45 -38.86 -11.12 -29.91
N LYS A 46 -38.69 -9.95 -29.24
CA LYS A 46 -39.16 -8.63 -29.73
C LYS A 46 -38.28 -7.44 -29.33
N CYS A 47 -37.26 -7.09 -30.11
CA CYS A 47 -36.76 -5.72 -30.21
C CYS A 47 -36.16 -5.47 -31.60
N ASP A 48 -36.36 -4.26 -32.14
CA ASP A 48 -36.04 -3.90 -33.54
C ASP A 48 -34.71 -3.13 -33.61
N THR A 49 -33.73 -3.69 -34.33
CA THR A 49 -32.32 -3.29 -34.27
C THR A 49 -31.98 -2.03 -35.05
N GLU A 50 -32.79 -1.61 -36.03
CA GLU A 50 -32.48 -0.44 -36.85
C GLU A 50 -32.73 0.88 -36.10
N LYS A 51 -33.67 0.93 -35.15
CA LYS A 51 -33.94 2.14 -34.35
C LYS A 51 -32.77 2.58 -33.48
N VAL A 52 -32.08 1.62 -32.86
CA VAL A 52 -30.91 1.87 -32.00
C VAL A 52 -29.75 2.50 -32.81
N ARG A 53 -29.73 2.24 -34.12
CA ARG A 53 -28.63 2.65 -35.02
C ARG A 53 -28.74 4.10 -35.50
N GLU A 54 -29.96 4.64 -35.63
CA GLU A 54 -30.18 6.05 -36.03
C GLU A 54 -29.91 7.05 -34.90
N GLU A 55 -30.13 6.69 -33.64
CA GLU A 55 -29.93 7.60 -32.51
C GLU A 55 -28.44 7.86 -32.22
N ALA A 56 -27.59 6.84 -32.40
CA ALA A 56 -26.14 6.95 -32.20
C ALA A 56 -25.44 7.98 -33.11
N PHE A 57 -26.05 8.36 -34.25
CA PHE A 57 -25.43 9.26 -35.22
C PHE A 57 -25.65 10.77 -34.96
N LYS A 58 -26.46 11.15 -33.96
CA LYS A 58 -26.86 12.56 -33.72
C LYS A 58 -25.96 13.34 -32.75
N LEU A 59 -25.02 12.68 -32.07
CA LEU A 59 -24.15 13.31 -31.07
C LEU A 59 -22.76 13.65 -31.65
N ARG A 60 -22.60 14.88 -32.15
CA ARG A 60 -21.30 15.55 -32.35
C ARG A 60 -21.40 17.04 -32.01
N PRO A 61 -20.54 17.60 -31.13
CA PRO A 61 -20.55 19.04 -30.82
C PRO A 61 -20.04 19.89 -31.98
N THR A 62 -20.58 21.10 -32.13
CA THR A 62 -20.10 22.11 -33.09
C THR A 62 -19.26 23.17 -32.38
N VAL A 63 -18.04 23.39 -32.86
CA VAL A 63 -17.10 24.36 -32.28
C VAL A 63 -17.56 25.80 -32.54
N ARG A 64 -17.87 26.56 -31.46
CA ARG A 64 -18.09 28.02 -31.52
C ARG A 64 -16.88 28.78 -31.00
N ARG A 65 -16.25 29.57 -31.87
CA ARG A 65 -15.32 30.64 -31.47
C ARG A 65 -16.08 31.83 -30.90
N GLN A 66 -15.53 32.49 -29.87
CA GLN A 66 -15.90 33.84 -29.46
C GLN A 66 -14.65 34.70 -29.11
N PRO A 67 -14.78 36.04 -29.09
CA PRO A 67 -13.74 36.91 -29.66
C PRO A 67 -12.85 37.65 -28.65
N LYS A 68 -11.70 38.14 -29.15
CA LYS A 68 -10.82 39.07 -28.43
C LYS A 68 -11.45 40.46 -28.33
N THR A 69 -11.44 41.04 -27.13
CA THR A 69 -11.54 42.50 -26.93
C THR A 69 -10.31 42.98 -26.17
N GLY A 70 -9.45 43.75 -26.82
CA GLY A 70 -8.26 44.32 -26.19
C GLY A 70 -8.51 45.68 -25.55
N ARG A 71 -7.56 46.13 -24.72
CA ARG A 71 -7.36 47.55 -24.46
C ARG A 71 -5.89 47.83 -24.20
N GLU A 72 -5.27 48.58 -25.10
CA GLU A 72 -3.87 49.01 -24.99
C GLU A 72 -3.69 50.11 -23.93
N LYS A 73 -2.48 50.21 -23.39
CA LYS A 73 -1.82 51.51 -23.18
C LYS A 73 -0.30 51.38 -23.29
N LYS A 74 0.28 52.20 -24.16
CA LYS A 74 1.74 52.33 -24.40
C LYS A 74 2.40 53.32 -23.42
N THR A 75 3.70 53.11 -23.21
CA THR A 75 4.83 54.10 -23.33
C THR A 75 6.12 53.29 -23.12
N GLU A 76 6.97 52.96 -24.10
CA GLU A 76 7.91 53.78 -24.92
C GLU A 76 9.08 54.40 -24.13
N THR A 77 10.29 53.82 -24.31
CA THR A 77 11.64 54.38 -24.65
C THR A 77 12.70 53.28 -24.40
N GLU A 78 13.48 52.77 -25.37
CA GLU A 78 14.79 53.31 -25.86
C GLU A 78 15.81 53.62 -24.73
N GLY A 79 17.09 53.20 -24.72
CA GLY A 79 17.87 52.30 -25.59
C GLY A 79 19.41 52.38 -25.30
N VAL A 80 20.20 51.44 -25.87
CA VAL A 80 21.68 51.52 -26.13
C VAL A 80 22.72 51.42 -24.97
N GLY A 81 23.41 50.27 -24.87
CA GLY A 81 24.87 50.13 -25.12
C GLY A 81 25.96 50.32 -24.01
N GLY A 82 26.86 49.34 -23.87
CA GLY A 82 28.33 49.59 -23.88
C GLY A 82 29.22 49.42 -22.62
N LEU A 83 29.76 48.21 -22.41
CA LEU A 83 31.17 47.86 -22.05
C LEU A 83 32.01 48.58 -20.92
N ASN A 84 32.45 47.76 -19.95
CA ASN A 84 33.84 47.55 -19.44
C ASN A 84 34.54 48.40 -18.34
N VAL A 85 35.06 47.67 -17.32
CA VAL A 85 36.18 47.91 -16.32
C VAL A 85 36.20 49.20 -15.47
N ASP A 86 36.72 49.26 -14.22
CA ASP A 86 37.60 48.35 -13.43
C ASP A 86 37.40 48.48 -11.88
N ALA A 87 37.98 47.53 -11.13
CA ALA A 87 38.39 47.46 -9.70
C ALA A 87 37.90 48.43 -8.60
N GLY A 88 37.55 47.87 -7.44
CA GLY A 88 37.52 48.55 -6.12
C GLY A 88 37.11 47.64 -4.96
N LEU A 89 38.00 47.42 -3.98
CA LEU A 89 37.73 46.69 -2.72
C LEU A 89 37.26 47.67 -1.64
N ASP A 90 36.25 47.30 -0.84
CA ASP A 90 36.31 47.31 0.64
C ASP A 90 35.01 46.71 1.26
N ALA A 91 35.03 46.47 2.56
CA ALA A 91 34.24 45.44 3.26
C ALA A 91 32.96 45.93 4.00
N ASP A 92 32.31 44.95 4.64
CA ASP A 92 31.28 45.01 5.69
C ASP A 92 29.82 45.38 5.32
N ALA A 93 28.98 44.33 5.20
CA ALA A 93 27.71 44.21 5.93
C ALA A 93 27.16 42.76 5.88
N GLU A 94 26.74 42.22 7.02
CA GLU A 94 26.13 40.89 7.14
C GLU A 94 24.65 40.89 6.67
N ALA A 95 24.28 39.99 5.74
CA ALA A 95 22.95 39.35 5.61
C ALA A 95 22.88 38.44 4.37
N GLY A 96 22.25 37.27 4.48
CA GLY A 96 21.80 36.47 3.32
C GLY A 96 22.43 35.08 3.16
N GLY A 97 22.06 34.13 4.03
CA GLY A 97 22.40 32.71 3.89
C GLY A 97 21.48 31.93 2.94
N ASP A 98 20.24 32.37 2.77
CA ASP A 98 19.18 31.62 2.06
C ASP A 98 19.39 31.50 0.53
N ALA A 99 20.32 32.27 -0.06
CA ALA A 99 20.38 32.51 -1.50
C ALA A 99 21.23 31.50 -2.32
N PHE A 100 21.75 30.44 -1.70
CA PHE A 100 22.59 29.42 -2.37
C PHE A 100 21.94 28.02 -2.45
N GLU A 101 21.23 27.56 -1.42
CA GLU A 101 20.40 26.34 -1.52
C GLU A 101 19.22 26.59 -2.47
N GLU A 102 18.53 27.73 -2.35
CA GLU A 102 17.50 28.17 -3.31
C GLU A 102 18.00 28.14 -4.76
N LYS A 103 19.31 28.30 -5.02
CA LYS A 103 19.86 28.27 -6.39
C LYS A 103 20.13 26.88 -6.93
N ALA A 104 20.45 25.89 -6.09
CA ALA A 104 20.65 24.51 -6.54
C ALA A 104 19.30 23.85 -6.81
N ASP A 105 18.35 24.01 -5.88
CA ASP A 105 16.97 23.58 -6.09
C ASP A 105 16.29 24.39 -7.20
N ALA A 106 16.53 25.71 -7.29
CA ALA A 106 16.08 26.44 -8.48
C ALA A 106 16.79 25.94 -9.75
N GLU A 107 18.06 25.56 -9.81
CA GLU A 107 18.63 25.02 -11.06
C GLU A 107 18.02 23.66 -11.46
N VAL A 108 17.63 22.82 -10.50
CA VAL A 108 16.95 21.54 -10.78
C VAL A 108 15.48 21.76 -11.16
N VAL A 109 14.74 22.58 -10.40
CA VAL A 109 13.36 22.97 -10.70
C VAL A 109 13.28 23.79 -12.00
N GLU A 110 14.25 24.65 -12.28
CA GLU A 110 14.36 25.43 -13.51
C GLU A 110 14.80 24.57 -14.70
N ARG A 111 15.64 23.54 -14.50
CA ARG A 111 15.86 22.51 -15.54
C ARG A 111 14.59 21.74 -15.87
N SER A 112 13.82 21.34 -14.86
CA SER A 112 12.52 20.68 -15.05
C SER A 112 11.47 21.61 -15.66
N ALA A 113 11.46 22.90 -15.32
CA ALA A 113 10.57 23.92 -15.89
C ALA A 113 11.00 24.42 -17.28
N ARG A 114 12.28 24.27 -17.65
CA ARG A 114 12.81 24.50 -19.01
C ARG A 114 12.64 23.29 -19.94
N ARG A 115 12.26 22.12 -19.41
CA ARG A 115 12.00 20.91 -20.20
C ARG A 115 10.75 21.13 -21.06
N ALA A 116 10.88 20.95 -22.38
CA ALA A 116 9.73 21.02 -23.27
C ALA A 116 8.75 19.87 -22.94
N PRO A 117 7.42 20.11 -22.93
CA PRO A 117 6.45 19.07 -22.62
C PRO A 117 6.51 17.93 -23.66
N PRO A 118 6.21 16.68 -23.26
CA PRO A 118 6.26 15.53 -24.16
C PRO A 118 5.33 15.70 -25.35
N VAL A 119 5.86 15.43 -26.55
CA VAL A 119 5.12 15.48 -27.80
C VAL A 119 4.57 14.09 -28.10
N ASN A 120 3.36 13.84 -27.61
CA ASN A 120 2.65 12.59 -27.84
C ASN A 120 1.92 12.59 -29.18
N SER A 121 1.84 11.40 -29.79
CA SER A 121 1.04 11.18 -31.00
C SER A 121 -0.46 11.17 -30.68
N ASP A 122 -1.26 11.67 -31.62
CA ASP A 122 -2.72 11.59 -31.62
C ASP A 122 -3.25 10.27 -32.21
N VAL A 123 -2.36 9.42 -32.73
CA VAL A 123 -2.71 8.14 -33.35
C VAL A 123 -2.97 7.07 -32.29
N LEU A 124 -4.21 6.59 -32.21
CA LEU A 124 -4.59 5.42 -31.41
C LEU A 124 -4.65 4.15 -32.27
N PRO A 125 -4.23 2.97 -31.75
CA PRO A 125 -4.16 1.71 -32.49
C PRO A 125 -5.53 1.00 -32.66
N LEU A 126 -6.55 1.76 -33.07
CA LEU A 126 -7.94 1.29 -33.13
C LEU A 126 -8.42 1.07 -34.59
N PRO A 127 -9.26 0.05 -34.87
CA PRO A 127 -9.77 -0.95 -33.94
C PRO A 127 -8.71 -2.00 -33.57
N TRP A 128 -8.56 -2.26 -32.28
CA TRP A 128 -7.56 -3.20 -31.74
C TRP A 128 -7.86 -4.64 -32.13
N LYS A 129 -6.80 -5.36 -32.49
CA LYS A 129 -6.76 -6.80 -32.86
C LYS A 129 -5.59 -7.53 -32.19
N GLY A 130 -4.77 -6.79 -31.44
CA GLY A 130 -3.60 -7.29 -30.74
C GLY A 130 -3.95 -8.03 -29.46
N ARG A 131 -2.94 -8.37 -28.68
CA ARG A 131 -3.10 -8.91 -27.33
C ARG A 131 -2.67 -7.86 -26.31
N LEU A 132 -3.50 -7.59 -25.31
CA LEU A 132 -3.02 -6.99 -24.07
C LEU A 132 -2.63 -8.10 -23.09
N GLY A 133 -1.66 -7.81 -22.24
CA GLY A 133 -1.15 -8.74 -21.24
C GLY A 133 -0.54 -8.01 -20.04
N TYR A 134 -0.33 -8.76 -18.96
CA TYR A 134 0.22 -8.26 -17.70
C TYR A 134 1.31 -9.21 -17.14
N ALA A 135 1.96 -8.76 -16.07
CA ALA A 135 3.16 -9.37 -15.51
C ALA A 135 2.94 -10.19 -14.23
N CYS A 136 3.38 -11.45 -14.27
CA CYS A 136 3.68 -12.36 -13.15
C CYS A 136 2.49 -12.76 -12.25
N LEU A 137 1.88 -11.79 -11.58
CA LEU A 137 0.83 -11.98 -10.58
C LEU A 137 -0.51 -11.50 -11.12
N ASN A 138 -1.58 -12.17 -10.70
CA ASN A 138 -2.96 -11.76 -10.92
C ASN A 138 -3.55 -11.40 -9.56
N THR A 139 -4.09 -10.20 -9.42
CA THR A 139 -4.58 -9.66 -8.14
C THR A 139 -5.70 -10.53 -7.55
N TYR A 140 -6.68 -10.94 -8.36
CA TYR A 140 -7.79 -11.79 -7.91
C TYR A 140 -7.35 -13.19 -7.53
N LEU A 141 -6.55 -13.85 -8.36
CA LEU A 141 -6.13 -15.23 -8.12
C LEU A 141 -5.16 -15.35 -6.92
N ARG A 142 -4.35 -14.31 -6.66
CA ARG A 142 -3.50 -14.25 -5.45
C ARG A 142 -4.32 -14.07 -4.16
N ALA A 143 -5.53 -13.53 -4.25
CA ALA A 143 -6.46 -13.30 -3.13
C ALA A 143 -7.60 -14.35 -3.07
N ALA A 144 -7.50 -15.44 -3.82
CA ALA A 144 -8.49 -16.52 -3.76
C ALA A 144 -8.23 -17.46 -2.57
N ASN A 145 -9.28 -17.94 -1.90
CA ASN A 145 -9.17 -18.99 -0.89
C ASN A 145 -8.58 -20.28 -1.55
N THR A 146 -7.46 -20.76 -1.01
CA THR A 146 -6.33 -21.39 -1.73
C THR A 146 -5.72 -20.47 -2.82
N PRO A 147 -4.73 -19.63 -2.47
CA PRO A 147 -4.10 -18.69 -3.41
C PRO A 147 -3.48 -19.35 -4.65
N VAL A 148 -3.75 -18.77 -5.82
CA VAL A 148 -3.27 -19.23 -7.12
C VAL A 148 -2.27 -18.23 -7.70
N PHE A 149 -0.99 -18.58 -7.65
CA PHE A 149 0.10 -17.74 -8.15
C PHE A 149 1.33 -18.58 -8.51
N SER A 150 2.28 -17.98 -9.24
CA SER A 150 3.41 -18.70 -9.84
C SER A 150 4.78 -18.18 -9.38
N SER A 151 4.85 -17.75 -8.10
CA SER A 151 6.05 -17.13 -7.52
C SER A 151 6.23 -17.42 -6.03
N ARG A 152 5.84 -18.62 -5.56
CA ARG A 152 6.20 -19.09 -4.21
C ARG A 152 7.72 -19.21 -4.11
N THR A 153 8.31 -18.47 -3.18
CA THR A 153 9.74 -18.44 -2.91
C THR A 153 10.07 -18.96 -1.51
N CYS A 154 11.35 -19.04 -1.16
CA CYS A 154 11.81 -19.38 0.18
C CYS A 154 13.19 -18.75 0.45
N ARG A 155 13.68 -18.83 1.68
CA ARG A 155 15.06 -18.44 2.03
C ARG A 155 16.00 -19.65 1.96
N ILE A 156 17.30 -19.41 1.78
CA ILE A 156 18.32 -20.49 1.85
C ILE A 156 18.27 -21.18 3.23
N ALA A 157 17.98 -20.42 4.29
CA ALA A 157 17.73 -20.95 5.63
C ALA A 157 16.63 -22.04 5.64
N SER A 158 15.48 -21.78 5.01
CA SER A 158 14.38 -22.74 4.88
C SER A 158 14.85 -24.05 4.20
N ILE A 159 15.64 -23.94 3.12
CA ILE A 159 16.21 -25.12 2.42
C ILE A 159 17.14 -25.92 3.33
N ILE A 160 17.89 -25.26 4.21
CA ILE A 160 18.79 -25.92 5.18
C ILE A 160 17.99 -26.59 6.30
N GLU A 161 16.95 -25.95 6.82
CA GLU A 161 16.11 -26.50 7.88
C GLU A 161 15.32 -27.72 7.42
N HIS A 162 14.75 -27.67 6.21
CA HIS A 162 14.08 -28.81 5.57
C HIS A 162 15.03 -29.97 5.22
N ARG A 163 16.33 -29.90 5.53
CA ARG A 163 17.22 -31.08 5.51
C ARG A 163 16.99 -32.00 6.72
N HIS A 164 16.42 -31.48 7.80
CA HIS A 164 16.07 -32.25 8.98
C HIS A 164 14.62 -32.77 8.90
N PRO A 165 14.29 -33.91 9.52
CA PRO A 165 12.90 -34.30 9.72
C PRO A 165 12.20 -33.36 10.72
N LEU A 166 10.87 -33.37 10.75
CA LEU A 166 10.10 -32.71 11.82
C LEU A 166 10.38 -33.33 13.19
N GLN A 167 10.33 -32.50 14.24
CA GLN A 167 10.33 -32.97 15.64
C GLN A 167 9.10 -33.82 15.97
N ASP A 168 7.95 -33.50 15.37
CA ASP A 168 6.73 -34.31 15.39
C ASP A 168 6.35 -34.70 13.95
N PRO A 169 6.62 -35.95 13.52
CA PRO A 169 6.27 -36.44 12.19
C PRO A 169 4.77 -36.53 11.90
N THR A 170 3.88 -36.23 12.85
CA THR A 170 2.42 -36.24 12.64
C THR A 170 1.85 -34.88 12.23
N GLN A 171 2.66 -33.82 12.32
CA GLN A 171 2.28 -32.45 11.94
C GLN A 171 2.67 -32.16 10.48
N PRO A 172 2.00 -31.21 9.79
CA PRO A 172 2.43 -30.75 8.48
C PRO A 172 3.76 -29.98 8.55
N GLU A 173 4.54 -30.02 7.46
CA GLU A 173 5.72 -29.16 7.29
C GLU A 173 5.27 -27.70 7.12
N HIS A 174 5.91 -26.78 7.84
CA HIS A 174 5.66 -25.34 7.70
C HIS A 174 6.72 -24.69 6.82
N SER A 175 6.38 -23.67 6.03
CA SER A 175 7.29 -23.09 5.02
C SER A 175 8.54 -22.42 5.63
N THR A 176 8.41 -21.89 6.85
CA THR A 176 9.35 -20.93 7.46
C THR A 176 9.54 -21.11 8.98
N LYS A 177 8.55 -21.64 9.69
CA LYS A 177 8.62 -22.08 11.11
C LYS A 177 8.74 -23.62 11.20
N ASN A 178 9.49 -24.24 10.29
CA ASN A 178 9.49 -25.70 10.12
C ASN A 178 10.22 -26.40 11.29
N ARG A 179 9.48 -26.86 12.30
CA ARG A 179 9.96 -27.39 13.59
C ARG A 179 10.97 -28.56 13.43
N PRO A 180 12.29 -28.32 13.34
CA PRO A 180 13.21 -29.30 12.76
C PRO A 180 13.90 -30.09 13.86
N ASP A 181 13.96 -31.41 13.72
CA ASP A 181 14.74 -32.27 14.59
C ASP A 181 16.22 -32.20 14.19
N ARG A 182 16.88 -31.17 14.71
CA ARG A 182 18.32 -30.94 14.57
C ARG A 182 19.17 -31.97 15.31
N THR A 183 18.59 -32.94 16.04
CA THR A 183 19.34 -34.09 16.60
C THR A 183 19.60 -35.17 15.56
N GLN A 184 18.80 -35.21 14.48
CA GLN A 184 19.00 -36.10 13.34
C GLN A 184 19.88 -35.46 12.26
N PRO A 185 20.71 -36.26 11.54
CA PRO A 185 21.62 -35.73 10.53
C PRO A 185 20.87 -35.11 9.34
N PRO A 186 21.36 -33.99 8.77
CA PRO A 186 20.72 -33.33 7.64
C PRO A 186 20.84 -34.16 6.36
N ASP A 187 19.71 -34.33 5.66
CA ASP A 187 19.62 -34.91 4.32
C ASP A 187 19.38 -33.82 3.27
N VAL A 188 20.37 -33.61 2.40
CA VAL A 188 20.31 -32.64 1.29
C VAL A 188 19.14 -32.92 0.34
N GLN A 189 18.73 -34.19 0.18
CA GLN A 189 17.62 -34.55 -0.70
C GLN A 189 16.27 -34.04 -0.20
N ARG A 190 16.07 -33.89 1.12
CA ARG A 190 14.83 -33.32 1.68
C ARG A 190 14.72 -31.82 1.40
N GLY A 191 15.80 -31.07 1.63
CA GLY A 191 15.85 -29.64 1.29
C GLY A 191 15.70 -29.38 -0.22
N LEU A 192 16.28 -30.25 -1.07
CA LEU A 192 16.06 -30.21 -2.52
C LEU A 192 14.60 -30.53 -2.89
N LYS A 193 13.99 -31.53 -2.25
CA LYS A 193 12.59 -31.89 -2.48
C LYS A 193 11.64 -30.75 -2.12
N PHE A 194 11.85 -30.08 -0.98
CA PHE A 194 11.06 -28.91 -0.57
C PHE A 194 11.02 -27.81 -1.64
N VAL A 195 12.20 -27.36 -2.12
CA VAL A 195 12.25 -26.29 -3.14
C VAL A 195 11.73 -26.75 -4.52
N GLN A 196 11.88 -28.04 -4.85
CA GLN A 196 11.25 -28.63 -6.03
C GLN A 196 9.72 -28.66 -5.91
N ASP A 197 9.16 -28.98 -4.75
CA ASP A 197 7.71 -29.03 -4.52
C ASP A 197 7.08 -27.62 -4.59
N LEU A 198 7.78 -26.57 -4.13
CA LEU A 198 7.39 -25.17 -4.36
C LEU A 198 7.34 -24.84 -5.85
N GLY A 199 8.39 -25.21 -6.61
CA GLY A 199 8.43 -25.02 -8.06
C GLY A 199 7.33 -25.79 -8.81
N LEU A 200 6.99 -26.99 -8.33
CA LEU A 200 5.85 -27.77 -8.85
C LEU A 200 4.52 -27.09 -8.54
N ALA A 201 4.34 -26.48 -7.37
CA ALA A 201 3.13 -25.70 -7.06
C ALA A 201 2.98 -24.50 -8.00
N ASN A 202 4.06 -23.73 -8.19
CA ASN A 202 4.10 -22.59 -9.12
C ASN A 202 3.76 -23.02 -10.56
N ALA A 203 4.35 -24.12 -11.04
CA ALA A 203 4.10 -24.63 -12.40
C ALA A 203 2.67 -25.16 -12.60
N LYS A 204 2.06 -25.79 -11.57
CA LYS A 204 0.65 -26.24 -11.61
C LYS A 204 -0.32 -25.08 -11.72
N ASP A 205 -0.07 -23.98 -11.01
CA ASP A 205 -0.96 -22.83 -10.98
C ASP A 205 -1.01 -22.06 -12.31
N ILE A 206 0.02 -22.15 -13.16
CA ILE A 206 -0.01 -21.58 -14.52
C ILE A 206 -1.30 -22.00 -15.24
N VAL A 207 -1.68 -23.28 -15.22
CA VAL A 207 -2.89 -23.78 -15.90
C VAL A 207 -4.17 -23.05 -15.44
N LYS A 208 -4.29 -22.77 -14.14
CA LYS A 208 -5.42 -22.02 -13.57
C LYS A 208 -5.40 -20.57 -14.04
N MET A 209 -4.23 -19.92 -13.98
CA MET A 209 -4.03 -18.54 -14.43
C MET A 209 -4.37 -18.36 -15.91
N LEU A 210 -3.96 -19.30 -16.78
CA LEU A 210 -4.29 -19.25 -18.21
C LEU A 210 -5.79 -19.42 -18.48
N ARG A 211 -6.47 -20.31 -17.76
CA ARG A 211 -7.93 -20.50 -17.91
C ARG A 211 -8.74 -19.31 -17.39
N TRP A 212 -8.30 -18.68 -16.31
CA TRP A 212 -8.86 -17.43 -15.81
C TRP A 212 -8.66 -16.29 -16.81
N ASN A 213 -7.45 -16.16 -17.36
CA ASN A 213 -7.12 -15.14 -18.37
C ASN A 213 -7.97 -15.30 -19.64
N GLU A 214 -8.13 -16.52 -20.16
CA GLU A 214 -9.02 -16.78 -21.30
C GLU A 214 -10.48 -16.41 -20.99
N LYS A 215 -10.99 -16.75 -19.80
CA LYS A 215 -12.37 -16.41 -19.37
C LYS A 215 -12.66 -14.91 -19.52
N TYR A 216 -11.64 -14.07 -19.29
CA TYR A 216 -11.75 -12.61 -19.31
C TYR A 216 -11.00 -11.94 -20.48
N GLY A 217 -10.70 -12.69 -21.54
CA GLY A 217 -10.18 -12.15 -22.81
C GLY A 217 -8.69 -11.80 -22.84
N ILE A 218 -7.92 -12.09 -21.79
CA ILE A 218 -6.48 -11.86 -21.73
C ILE A 218 -5.75 -13.08 -22.31
N ARG A 219 -4.92 -12.87 -23.33
CA ARG A 219 -4.17 -13.95 -24.01
C ARG A 219 -2.66 -13.73 -24.07
N PHE A 220 -2.13 -12.83 -23.26
CA PHE A 220 -0.70 -12.57 -23.15
C PHE A 220 -0.33 -12.43 -21.67
N MET A 221 0.67 -13.18 -21.22
CA MET A 221 1.10 -13.19 -19.82
C MET A 221 2.63 -13.31 -19.75
N ARG A 222 3.27 -12.47 -18.93
CA ARG A 222 4.65 -12.72 -18.50
C ARG A 222 4.63 -13.66 -17.29
N LEU A 223 5.27 -14.82 -17.41
CA LEU A 223 5.56 -15.72 -16.29
C LEU A 223 6.62 -15.10 -15.38
N SER A 224 6.55 -15.41 -14.08
CA SER A 224 7.56 -14.99 -13.10
C SER A 224 8.97 -15.47 -13.47
N SER A 225 10.00 -14.75 -13.02
CA SER A 225 11.37 -15.27 -12.95
C SER A 225 11.51 -16.28 -11.80
N GLU A 226 10.86 -15.98 -10.67
CA GLU A 226 10.88 -16.72 -9.40
C GLU A 226 9.99 -17.99 -9.43
N MET A 227 9.78 -18.58 -10.61
CA MET A 227 9.02 -19.81 -10.81
C MET A 227 9.61 -21.00 -10.04
N PHE A 228 10.95 -21.10 -10.00
CA PHE A 228 11.70 -22.18 -9.36
C PHE A 228 12.82 -21.56 -8.48
N PRO A 229 12.59 -21.39 -7.18
CA PRO A 229 13.50 -20.65 -6.30
C PRO A 229 14.92 -21.26 -6.28
N PHE A 230 15.94 -20.42 -6.41
CA PHE A 230 17.36 -20.80 -6.46
C PHE A 230 17.77 -21.78 -7.58
N ALA A 231 16.93 -22.11 -8.56
CA ALA A 231 17.28 -23.08 -9.61
C ALA A 231 18.59 -22.73 -10.38
N SER A 232 18.89 -21.44 -10.54
CA SER A 232 20.12 -20.91 -11.17
C SER A 232 21.29 -20.63 -10.20
N HIS A 233 21.11 -20.87 -8.91
CA HIS A 233 22.14 -20.64 -7.88
C HIS A 233 23.34 -21.59 -8.05
N GLU A 234 24.55 -21.16 -7.64
CA GLU A 234 25.77 -21.96 -7.81
C GLU A 234 25.78 -23.23 -6.97
N GLU A 235 25.56 -23.10 -5.66
CA GLU A 235 25.60 -24.22 -4.71
C GLU A 235 24.25 -24.97 -4.54
N HIS A 236 23.14 -24.23 -4.57
CA HIS A 236 21.78 -24.74 -4.34
C HIS A 236 20.98 -25.01 -5.62
N GLY A 237 21.55 -24.74 -6.80
CA GLY A 237 20.87 -24.86 -8.09
C GLY A 237 20.54 -26.29 -8.50
N TYR A 238 19.53 -26.43 -9.34
CA TYR A 238 18.99 -27.73 -9.75
C TYR A 238 18.37 -27.67 -11.16
N LYS A 239 18.22 -28.86 -11.78
CA LYS A 239 17.62 -29.02 -13.11
C LYS A 239 16.12 -29.26 -13.02
N LEU A 240 15.35 -28.66 -13.92
CA LEU A 240 13.89 -28.76 -13.97
C LEU A 240 13.45 -30.09 -14.57
N ALA A 241 14.19 -30.59 -15.56
CA ALA A 241 14.01 -31.94 -16.06
C ALA A 241 14.69 -32.97 -15.12
N PRO A 242 14.03 -34.10 -14.78
CA PRO A 242 12.70 -34.51 -15.23
C PRO A 242 11.54 -34.02 -14.35
N PHE A 243 11.78 -33.57 -13.12
CA PHE A 243 10.73 -33.46 -12.09
C PHE A 243 9.57 -32.52 -12.45
N ALA A 244 9.85 -31.38 -13.10
CA ALA A 244 8.85 -30.40 -13.51
C ALA A 244 8.41 -30.54 -14.98
N ALA A 245 8.98 -31.49 -15.73
CA ALA A 245 8.81 -31.57 -17.18
C ALA A 245 7.35 -31.78 -17.61
N ASP A 246 6.64 -32.71 -16.96
CA ASP A 246 5.25 -33.03 -17.31
C ASP A 246 4.28 -31.91 -16.94
N VAL A 247 4.51 -31.22 -15.81
CA VAL A 247 3.67 -30.11 -15.35
C VAL A 247 3.84 -28.89 -16.25
N LEU A 248 5.08 -28.55 -16.63
CA LEU A 248 5.35 -27.48 -17.59
C LEU A 248 4.79 -27.81 -18.98
N ALA A 249 4.91 -29.07 -19.42
CA ALA A 249 4.34 -29.50 -20.70
C ALA A 249 2.80 -29.40 -20.72
N GLU A 250 2.12 -29.70 -19.61
CA GLU A 250 0.66 -29.48 -19.48
C GLU A 250 0.31 -27.98 -19.50
N ALA A 251 1.07 -27.14 -18.79
CA ALA A 251 0.88 -25.69 -18.82
C ALA A 251 1.04 -25.10 -20.23
N GLY A 252 2.05 -25.54 -20.99
CA GLY A 252 2.23 -25.12 -22.38
C GLY A 252 1.24 -25.75 -23.35
N ARG A 253 0.73 -26.96 -23.09
CA ARG A 253 -0.39 -27.56 -23.84
C ARG A 253 -1.64 -26.69 -23.71
N VAL A 254 -1.99 -26.27 -22.49
CA VAL A 254 -3.12 -25.36 -22.24
C VAL A 254 -2.87 -23.98 -22.85
N ALA A 255 -1.66 -23.42 -22.74
CA ALA A 255 -1.32 -22.16 -23.40
C ALA A 255 -1.51 -22.22 -24.93
N ALA A 256 -1.10 -23.33 -25.56
CA ALA A 256 -1.27 -23.55 -26.98
C ALA A 256 -2.75 -23.72 -27.38
N GLU A 257 -3.52 -24.46 -26.58
CA GLU A 257 -4.96 -24.69 -26.78
C GLU A 257 -5.76 -23.38 -26.73
N LEU A 258 -5.44 -22.49 -25.80
CA LEU A 258 -6.10 -21.19 -25.61
C LEU A 258 -5.48 -20.05 -26.46
N GLY A 259 -4.41 -20.34 -27.22
CA GLY A 259 -3.74 -19.35 -28.06
C GLY A 259 -2.96 -18.26 -27.30
N HIS A 260 -2.56 -18.56 -26.06
CA HIS A 260 -1.84 -17.65 -25.18
C HIS A 260 -0.38 -17.47 -25.61
N ARG A 261 0.11 -16.24 -25.51
CA ARG A 261 1.54 -15.93 -25.55
C ARG A 261 2.08 -15.90 -24.12
N LEU A 262 3.21 -16.58 -23.92
CA LEU A 262 3.94 -16.60 -22.65
C LEU A 262 5.33 -16.01 -22.87
N THR A 263 5.80 -15.14 -21.97
CA THR A 263 7.18 -14.62 -21.97
C THR A 263 7.74 -14.60 -20.55
N THR A 264 9.03 -14.35 -20.37
CA THR A 264 9.63 -14.13 -19.04
C THR A 264 10.62 -12.99 -19.09
N HIS A 265 10.85 -12.33 -17.96
CA HIS A 265 11.85 -11.27 -17.80
C HIS A 265 12.75 -11.67 -16.63
N PRO A 266 13.94 -12.25 -16.89
CA PRO A 266 14.96 -12.49 -15.87
C PRO A 266 15.21 -11.25 -15.00
N GLY A 267 15.58 -11.48 -13.73
CA GLY A 267 15.74 -10.40 -12.75
C GLY A 267 16.85 -9.40 -13.10
N GLN A 268 16.79 -8.21 -12.49
CA GLN A 268 17.74 -7.11 -12.72
C GLN A 268 19.22 -7.45 -12.48
N TYR A 269 19.50 -8.56 -11.78
CA TYR A 269 20.85 -9.03 -11.47
C TYR A 269 21.50 -9.85 -12.62
N THR A 270 20.75 -10.20 -13.67
CA THR A 270 21.21 -11.04 -14.81
C THR A 270 22.06 -10.24 -15.81
N GLN A 271 23.21 -9.75 -15.34
CA GLN A 271 24.03 -8.73 -15.99
C GLN A 271 25.18 -9.30 -16.87
N ILE A 272 24.89 -9.71 -18.10
CA ILE A 272 25.91 -10.32 -19.00
C ILE A 272 26.96 -9.32 -19.53
N ALA A 273 26.76 -8.00 -19.39
CA ALA A 273 27.74 -6.97 -19.76
C ALA A 273 28.71 -6.59 -18.61
N SER A 274 28.54 -7.21 -17.44
CA SER A 274 29.34 -6.98 -16.23
C SER A 274 30.84 -7.25 -16.45
N PRO A 275 31.74 -6.43 -15.85
CA PRO A 275 33.18 -6.71 -15.80
C PRO A 275 33.52 -7.81 -14.78
N ARG A 276 32.60 -8.14 -13.87
CA ARG A 276 32.78 -9.15 -12.82
C ARG A 276 32.42 -10.53 -13.37
N ARG A 277 33.39 -11.44 -13.40
CA ARG A 277 33.22 -12.77 -13.99
C ARG A 277 32.12 -13.57 -13.29
N GLU A 278 32.10 -13.54 -11.97
CA GLU A 278 31.15 -14.26 -11.13
C GLU A 278 29.69 -13.83 -11.42
N VAL A 279 29.46 -12.57 -11.80
CA VAL A 279 28.15 -12.06 -12.22
C VAL A 279 27.78 -12.57 -13.60
N VAL A 280 28.73 -12.62 -14.54
CA VAL A 280 28.49 -13.16 -15.90
C VAL A 280 28.22 -14.66 -15.84
N ASP A 281 28.99 -15.41 -15.05
CA ASP A 281 28.83 -16.85 -14.86
C ASP A 281 27.48 -17.17 -14.17
N ALA A 282 27.01 -16.34 -13.22
CA ALA A 282 25.67 -16.42 -12.64
C ALA A 282 24.56 -16.09 -13.65
N ALA A 283 24.69 -14.99 -14.39
CA ALA A 283 23.72 -14.59 -15.42
C ALA A 283 23.59 -15.63 -16.54
N PHE A 284 24.66 -16.36 -16.87
CA PHE A 284 24.61 -17.47 -17.81
C PHE A 284 23.80 -18.65 -17.25
N ARG A 285 23.99 -19.03 -15.99
CA ARG A 285 23.15 -20.06 -15.33
C ARG A 285 21.67 -19.67 -15.31
N ASP A 286 21.39 -18.40 -15.05
CA ASP A 286 20.03 -17.87 -14.99
C ASP A 286 19.32 -17.87 -16.35
N LEU A 287 20.00 -17.44 -17.41
CA LEU A 287 19.47 -17.50 -18.78
C LEU A 287 19.26 -18.94 -19.26
N GLU A 288 20.13 -19.89 -18.90
CA GLU A 288 19.95 -21.31 -19.22
C GLU A 288 18.79 -21.93 -18.44
N TYR A 289 18.55 -21.53 -17.18
CA TYR A 289 17.37 -21.93 -16.40
C TYR A 289 16.07 -21.44 -17.05
N HIS A 290 15.97 -20.16 -17.40
CA HIS A 290 14.80 -19.62 -18.09
C HIS A 290 14.61 -20.26 -19.48
N HIS A 291 15.70 -20.56 -20.20
CA HIS A 291 15.65 -21.31 -21.44
C HIS A 291 15.09 -22.73 -21.25
N GLU A 292 15.54 -23.46 -20.22
CA GLU A 292 15.05 -24.80 -19.88
C GLU A 292 13.56 -24.77 -19.53
N MET A 293 13.13 -23.83 -18.67
CA MET A 293 11.73 -23.64 -18.29
C MET A 293 10.84 -23.46 -19.52
N LEU A 294 11.16 -22.50 -20.41
CA LEU A 294 10.38 -22.24 -21.62
C LEU A 294 10.41 -23.43 -22.60
N SER A 295 11.50 -24.20 -22.65
CA SER A 295 11.64 -25.39 -23.50
C SER A 295 10.89 -26.61 -22.96
N LEU A 296 10.58 -26.63 -21.66
CA LEU A 296 9.74 -27.66 -21.03
C LEU A 296 8.24 -27.38 -21.18
N LEU A 297 7.83 -26.18 -21.57
CA LEU A 297 6.44 -25.89 -21.96
C LEU A 297 6.01 -26.67 -23.22
N LYS A 298 6.93 -27.14 -24.07
CA LYS A 298 6.64 -27.89 -25.31
C LYS A 298 5.64 -27.18 -26.24
N LEU A 299 5.74 -25.85 -26.31
CA LEU A 299 4.88 -25.01 -27.15
C LEU A 299 5.01 -25.38 -28.65
N PRO A 300 3.94 -25.20 -29.46
CA PRO A 300 4.03 -25.29 -30.92
C PRO A 300 5.05 -24.31 -31.50
N GLU A 301 5.65 -24.67 -32.64
CA GLU A 301 6.84 -24.02 -33.22
C GLU A 301 6.82 -22.47 -33.28
N GLN A 302 5.66 -21.86 -33.58
CA GLN A 302 5.53 -20.39 -33.57
C GLN A 302 5.37 -19.82 -32.16
N SER A 303 4.50 -20.41 -31.33
CA SER A 303 4.33 -19.99 -29.93
C SER A 303 5.63 -20.16 -29.13
N ASP A 304 6.43 -21.18 -29.46
CA ASP A 304 7.76 -21.39 -28.89
C ASP A 304 8.76 -20.28 -29.29
N ARG A 305 8.73 -19.81 -30.55
CA ARG A 305 9.48 -18.62 -30.97
C ARG A 305 9.03 -17.36 -30.26
N ASP A 306 7.72 -17.21 -30.08
CA ASP A 306 7.10 -16.03 -29.46
C ASP A 306 7.34 -15.95 -27.94
N ALA A 307 7.75 -17.08 -27.34
CA ALA A 307 8.18 -17.22 -25.95
C ALA A 307 9.64 -16.79 -25.74
N VAL A 308 9.79 -15.48 -25.59
CA VAL A 308 11.05 -14.75 -25.43
C VAL A 308 11.42 -14.48 -23.97
N MET A 309 12.72 -14.26 -23.76
CA MET A 309 13.32 -13.81 -22.49
C MET A 309 13.75 -12.36 -22.68
N ILE A 310 13.16 -11.43 -21.94
CA ILE A 310 13.42 -9.99 -22.07
C ILE A 310 14.52 -9.58 -21.08
N LEU A 311 15.52 -8.81 -21.54
CA LEU A 311 16.66 -8.40 -20.72
C LEU A 311 17.00 -6.92 -20.96
N HIS A 312 17.12 -6.14 -19.89
CA HIS A 312 17.75 -4.81 -19.94
C HIS A 312 19.27 -4.94 -20.10
N MET A 313 19.90 -3.97 -20.77
CA MET A 313 21.37 -3.93 -20.89
C MET A 313 22.05 -3.65 -19.54
N GLY A 314 21.39 -2.86 -18.67
CA GLY A 314 21.77 -2.71 -17.27
C GLY A 314 22.93 -1.75 -17.03
N GLY A 315 23.86 -2.11 -16.15
CA GLY A 315 24.91 -1.17 -15.72
C GLY A 315 25.86 -0.74 -16.85
N VAL A 316 26.18 0.55 -16.93
CA VAL A 316 27.32 1.04 -17.74
C VAL A 316 28.59 0.86 -16.92
N TYR A 317 29.54 0.04 -17.39
CA TYR A 317 30.82 -0.16 -16.69
C TYR A 317 31.99 0.33 -17.55
N GLY A 318 32.63 1.41 -17.08
CA GLY A 318 33.50 2.24 -17.92
C GLY A 318 32.64 3.20 -18.73
N ASP A 319 32.51 2.95 -20.03
CA ASP A 319 31.64 3.70 -20.94
C ASP A 319 30.67 2.77 -21.69
N LYS A 320 29.75 3.36 -22.46
CA LYS A 320 28.76 2.61 -23.24
C LYS A 320 29.41 1.71 -24.30
N ALA A 321 30.42 2.18 -25.04
CA ALA A 321 31.07 1.37 -26.08
C ALA A 321 31.78 0.15 -25.48
N ALA A 322 32.57 0.35 -24.41
CA ALA A 322 33.21 -0.73 -23.68
C ALA A 322 32.22 -1.74 -23.09
N THR A 323 31.03 -1.28 -22.70
CA THR A 323 29.95 -2.14 -22.18
C THR A 323 29.27 -2.94 -23.29
N LEU A 324 28.99 -2.33 -24.44
CA LEU A 324 28.51 -3.02 -25.64
C LEU A 324 29.54 -4.06 -26.14
N ASP A 325 30.83 -3.78 -26.07
CA ASP A 325 31.88 -4.72 -26.47
C ASP A 325 31.99 -5.93 -25.53
N ARG A 326 31.86 -5.74 -24.21
CA ARG A 326 31.74 -6.87 -23.28
C ARG A 326 30.46 -7.66 -23.52
N PHE A 327 29.34 -6.98 -23.80
CA PHE A 327 28.09 -7.63 -24.17
C PHE A 327 28.26 -8.49 -25.44
N ARG A 328 28.87 -7.97 -26.52
CA ARG A 328 29.20 -8.75 -27.74
C ARG A 328 30.01 -10.02 -27.39
N GLN A 329 31.08 -9.87 -26.60
CA GLN A 329 31.97 -10.96 -26.22
C GLN A 329 31.28 -12.03 -25.37
N ASN A 330 30.37 -11.64 -24.48
CA ASN A 330 29.65 -12.58 -23.61
C ASN A 330 28.42 -13.18 -24.30
N TYR A 331 27.66 -12.40 -25.07
CA TYR A 331 26.57 -12.88 -25.92
C TYR A 331 27.04 -13.97 -26.88
N ALA A 332 28.25 -13.84 -27.46
CA ALA A 332 28.85 -14.86 -28.30
C ALA A 332 28.98 -16.24 -27.61
N LYS A 333 29.17 -16.28 -26.27
CA LYS A 333 29.35 -17.49 -25.46
C LYS A 333 28.04 -18.16 -25.03
N LEU A 334 26.90 -17.45 -25.06
CA LEU A 334 25.58 -18.01 -24.71
C LEU A 334 25.21 -19.18 -25.63
N SER A 335 24.40 -20.12 -25.14
CA SER A 335 23.89 -21.20 -26.00
C SER A 335 22.99 -20.67 -27.12
N ASP A 336 22.86 -21.45 -28.20
CA ASP A 336 21.88 -21.15 -29.25
C ASP A 336 20.44 -21.22 -28.72
N GLY A 337 20.20 -21.95 -27.64
CA GLY A 337 18.92 -21.99 -26.92
C GLY A 337 18.53 -20.62 -26.37
N VAL A 338 19.43 -20.03 -25.58
CA VAL A 338 19.29 -18.67 -25.05
C VAL A 338 19.23 -17.65 -26.18
N LYS A 339 20.18 -17.67 -27.14
CA LYS A 339 20.23 -16.72 -28.27
C LYS A 339 18.98 -16.71 -29.14
N ARG A 340 18.24 -17.83 -29.26
CA ARG A 340 16.97 -17.89 -30.00
C ARG A 340 15.85 -17.11 -29.31
N ARG A 341 15.85 -17.05 -27.97
CA ARG A 341 14.78 -16.45 -27.15
C ARG A 341 15.11 -15.07 -26.58
N LEU A 342 16.39 -14.75 -26.42
CA LEU A 342 16.83 -13.49 -25.83
C LEU A 342 16.45 -12.30 -26.72
N VAL A 343 15.80 -11.31 -26.11
CA VAL A 343 15.48 -9.99 -26.67
C VAL A 343 15.99 -8.92 -25.70
N LEU A 344 16.39 -7.77 -26.23
CA LEU A 344 16.82 -6.63 -25.40
C LEU A 344 15.68 -5.64 -25.24
N GLU A 345 15.74 -4.84 -24.19
CA GLU A 345 14.79 -3.76 -23.89
C GLU A 345 15.56 -2.48 -23.50
N ASN A 346 15.07 -1.32 -23.95
CA ASN A 346 15.58 -0.02 -23.48
C ASN A 346 15.17 0.22 -22.02
N ASP A 347 16.08 0.76 -21.22
CA ASP A 347 15.88 0.96 -19.77
C ASP A 347 15.79 2.43 -19.36
N ASP A 348 15.38 2.64 -18.12
CA ASP A 348 15.09 3.92 -17.46
C ASP A 348 16.31 4.53 -16.74
N VAL A 349 17.49 3.88 -16.86
CA VAL A 349 18.71 4.27 -16.15
C VAL A 349 19.83 4.73 -17.09
N SER A 350 20.02 4.06 -18.22
CA SER A 350 21.26 4.21 -19.00
C SER A 350 21.16 3.96 -20.50
N TRP A 351 20.26 3.11 -20.96
CA TRP A 351 20.27 2.59 -22.33
C TRP A 351 19.02 2.94 -23.12
N SER A 352 19.15 3.92 -24.00
CA SER A 352 18.10 4.33 -24.91
C SER A 352 17.90 3.32 -26.05
N VAL A 353 16.77 3.47 -26.75
CA VAL A 353 16.52 2.81 -28.04
C VAL A 353 17.64 3.07 -29.05
N HIS A 354 18.26 4.27 -29.03
CA HIS A 354 19.34 4.63 -29.95
C HIS A 354 20.66 3.92 -29.64
N ASP A 355 20.96 3.68 -28.36
CA ASP A 355 22.14 2.90 -27.95
C ASP A 355 21.98 1.42 -28.31
N LEU A 356 20.78 0.85 -28.10
CA LEU A 356 20.55 -0.59 -28.21
C LEU A 356 20.16 -1.07 -29.61
N LEU A 357 19.44 -0.26 -30.40
CA LEU A 357 18.99 -0.68 -31.73
C LEU A 357 20.14 -1.07 -32.68
N PRO A 358 21.30 -0.37 -32.74
CA PRO A 358 22.44 -0.78 -33.57
C PRO A 358 23.00 -2.16 -33.18
N ILE A 359 23.18 -2.45 -31.89
CA ILE A 359 23.68 -3.77 -31.45
C ILE A 359 22.62 -4.88 -31.62
N CYS A 360 21.33 -4.52 -31.54
CA CYS A 360 20.22 -5.42 -31.87
C CYS A 360 20.16 -5.76 -33.37
N GLU A 361 20.46 -4.79 -34.24
CA GLU A 361 20.63 -5.00 -35.68
C GLU A 361 21.87 -5.87 -35.98
N GLU A 362 23.00 -5.60 -35.33
CA GLU A 362 24.28 -6.32 -35.49
C GLU A 362 24.21 -7.79 -35.02
N LEU A 363 23.83 -8.04 -33.75
CA LEU A 363 23.82 -9.38 -33.15
C LEU A 363 22.53 -10.17 -33.44
N ASN A 364 21.66 -9.61 -34.29
CA ASN A 364 20.34 -10.14 -34.61
C ASN A 364 19.48 -10.43 -33.36
N ILE A 365 19.46 -9.47 -32.43
CA ILE A 365 18.63 -9.51 -31.22
C ILE A 365 17.39 -8.64 -31.47
N PRO A 366 16.16 -9.12 -31.18
CA PRO A 366 14.97 -8.28 -31.23
C PRO A 366 15.00 -7.22 -30.13
N LEU A 367 14.62 -5.99 -30.47
CA LEU A 367 14.47 -4.90 -29.49
C LEU A 367 13.00 -4.75 -29.08
N VAL A 368 12.70 -4.97 -27.80
CA VAL A 368 11.46 -4.52 -27.16
C VAL A 368 11.58 -3.01 -27.01
N LEU A 369 10.60 -2.29 -27.56
CA LEU A 369 10.38 -0.89 -27.19
C LEU A 369 9.53 -0.86 -25.93
N ASP A 370 10.07 -0.26 -24.87
CA ASP A 370 9.28 0.28 -23.76
C ASP A 370 9.15 1.81 -23.93
N TYR A 371 7.91 2.30 -23.91
CA TYR A 371 7.62 3.73 -24.12
C TYR A 371 7.91 4.60 -22.89
N HIS A 372 7.77 4.05 -21.68
CA HIS A 372 7.99 4.78 -20.44
C HIS A 372 9.49 4.99 -20.21
N HIS A 373 10.27 3.92 -20.27
CA HIS A 373 11.73 3.94 -20.25
C HIS A 373 12.26 4.86 -21.36
N HIS A 374 11.65 4.83 -22.56
CA HIS A 374 12.02 5.73 -23.64
C HIS A 374 11.77 7.21 -23.28
N ASN A 375 10.67 7.55 -22.60
CA ASN A 375 10.42 8.92 -22.12
C ASN A 375 11.33 9.35 -20.96
N ILE A 376 12.15 8.45 -20.42
CA ILE A 376 13.17 8.74 -19.39
C ILE A 376 14.56 8.82 -20.04
N VAL A 377 14.93 7.85 -20.89
CA VAL A 377 16.25 7.74 -21.53
C VAL A 377 16.12 7.69 -23.05
N PHE A 378 16.52 8.79 -23.69
CA PHE A 378 16.53 8.95 -25.15
C PHE A 378 17.71 9.79 -25.63
N ASP A 379 17.90 9.85 -26.94
CA ASP A 379 18.95 10.61 -27.62
C ASP A 379 18.38 11.95 -28.11
N ASP A 380 19.21 13.00 -28.08
CA ASP A 380 18.83 14.38 -28.43
C ASP A 380 18.28 14.55 -29.88
N SER A 381 18.46 13.55 -30.75
CA SER A 381 17.89 13.55 -32.10
C SER A 381 16.36 13.35 -32.17
N ILE A 382 15.71 12.95 -31.07
CA ILE A 382 14.24 12.86 -30.97
C ILE A 382 13.72 13.55 -29.71
N ARG A 383 12.48 14.05 -29.76
CA ARG A 383 11.82 14.64 -28.59
C ARG A 383 11.18 13.56 -27.72
N GLU A 384 11.05 13.87 -26.42
CA GLU A 384 10.24 13.10 -25.49
C GLU A 384 8.79 12.98 -25.97
N GLY A 385 8.16 11.85 -25.66
CA GLY A 385 6.78 11.55 -26.02
C GLY A 385 6.69 10.57 -27.17
N THR A 386 5.47 10.13 -27.46
CA THR A 386 5.23 9.01 -28.37
C THR A 386 5.30 9.36 -29.86
N GLN A 387 5.46 10.64 -30.25
CA GLN A 387 5.40 11.05 -31.66
C GLN A 387 6.67 10.76 -32.46
N ASP A 388 7.85 11.09 -31.93
CA ASP A 388 9.09 11.04 -32.72
C ASP A 388 9.68 9.62 -32.82
N ILE A 389 9.43 8.79 -31.81
CA ILE A 389 9.89 7.38 -31.77
C ILE A 389 9.28 6.50 -32.87
N ILE A 390 8.14 6.91 -33.45
CA ILE A 390 7.47 6.25 -34.58
C ILE A 390 8.43 6.07 -35.76
N GLY A 391 9.36 7.02 -35.97
CA GLY A 391 10.37 6.94 -37.04
C GLY A 391 11.31 5.73 -36.94
N LEU A 392 11.42 5.09 -35.77
CA LEU A 392 12.24 3.89 -35.58
C LEU A 392 11.48 2.57 -35.73
N TYR A 393 10.14 2.58 -35.81
CA TYR A 393 9.34 1.35 -35.78
C TYR A 393 9.71 0.37 -36.89
N ASP A 394 9.96 0.84 -38.11
CA ASP A 394 10.38 0.02 -39.24
C ASP A 394 11.71 -0.71 -38.98
N ARG A 395 12.64 -0.09 -38.24
CA ARG A 395 13.92 -0.70 -37.86
C ARG A 395 13.72 -1.72 -36.74
N ILE A 396 12.96 -1.33 -35.71
CA ILE A 396 12.63 -2.20 -34.57
C ILE A 396 11.91 -3.45 -35.09
N ALA A 397 10.85 -3.31 -35.88
CA ALA A 397 10.07 -4.41 -36.45
C ALA A 397 10.93 -5.39 -37.27
N LYS A 398 11.89 -4.89 -38.07
CA LYS A 398 12.85 -5.74 -38.79
C LYS A 398 13.66 -6.65 -37.84
N THR A 399 14.00 -6.21 -36.64
CA THR A 399 14.71 -7.06 -35.66
C THR A 399 13.92 -8.29 -35.24
N TRP A 400 12.59 -8.16 -35.10
CA TRP A 400 11.66 -9.26 -34.82
C TRP A 400 11.44 -10.15 -36.05
N THR A 401 11.19 -9.53 -37.21
CA THR A 401 10.92 -10.26 -38.48
C THR A 401 12.09 -11.16 -38.87
N ARG A 402 13.36 -10.72 -38.69
CA ARG A 402 14.55 -11.55 -38.98
C ARG A 402 14.59 -12.87 -38.20
N LYS A 403 14.05 -12.92 -36.98
CA LYS A 403 13.94 -14.15 -36.17
C LYS A 403 12.60 -14.88 -36.31
N LYS A 404 11.64 -14.35 -37.11
CA LYS A 404 10.26 -14.87 -37.25
C LYS A 404 9.50 -14.94 -35.90
N ILE A 405 9.78 -13.99 -35.02
CA ILE A 405 9.11 -13.83 -33.73
C ILE A 405 8.04 -12.75 -33.90
N LYS A 406 6.82 -12.96 -33.40
CA LYS A 406 5.80 -11.90 -33.39
C LYS A 406 6.30 -10.76 -32.51
N GLN A 407 6.30 -9.53 -33.04
CA GLN A 407 6.73 -8.36 -32.28
C GLN A 407 5.88 -8.18 -31.01
N LYS A 408 6.51 -7.63 -29.97
CA LYS A 408 5.84 -7.09 -28.79
C LYS A 408 6.47 -5.78 -28.35
N MET A 409 5.71 -5.00 -27.59
CA MET A 409 6.15 -3.78 -26.92
C MET A 409 5.74 -3.84 -25.44
N HIS A 410 6.34 -2.98 -24.62
CA HIS A 410 5.95 -2.73 -23.23
C HIS A 410 5.35 -1.33 -23.11
N TYR A 411 4.42 -1.14 -22.18
CA TYR A 411 3.79 0.16 -21.94
C TYR A 411 3.44 0.38 -20.47
N SER A 412 3.81 1.55 -19.99
CA SER A 412 3.49 2.11 -18.67
C SER A 412 3.47 3.64 -18.75
N GLU A 413 3.07 4.28 -17.64
CA GLU A 413 3.05 5.73 -17.47
C GLU A 413 3.73 6.08 -16.14
N PRO A 414 4.33 7.28 -15.99
CA PRO A 414 4.85 7.74 -14.69
C PRO A 414 3.71 7.97 -13.68
N THR A 415 4.02 7.96 -12.39
CA THR A 415 3.11 8.46 -11.34
C THR A 415 2.79 9.94 -11.54
N ALA A 416 1.62 10.38 -11.05
CA ALA A 416 1.11 11.73 -11.30
C ALA A 416 1.97 12.86 -10.69
N GLU A 417 2.70 12.56 -9.61
CA GLU A 417 3.56 13.50 -8.89
C GLU A 417 5.04 13.45 -9.36
N ALA A 418 5.34 12.71 -10.42
CA ALA A 418 6.71 12.46 -10.85
C ALA A 418 7.42 13.68 -11.48
N VAL A 419 8.10 14.47 -10.65
CA VAL A 419 8.86 15.66 -11.08
C VAL A 419 10.33 15.36 -11.38
N THR A 420 11.02 14.57 -10.56
CA THR A 420 12.46 14.31 -10.74
C THR A 420 12.73 13.19 -11.77
N PRO A 421 13.95 13.08 -12.34
CA PRO A 421 14.32 11.94 -13.17
C PRO A 421 14.21 10.58 -12.47
N ARG A 422 14.24 10.55 -11.12
CA ARG A 422 14.10 9.33 -10.31
C ARG A 422 12.63 8.97 -10.10
N ASP A 423 11.79 9.95 -9.75
CA ASP A 423 10.34 9.72 -9.61
C ASP A 423 9.70 9.30 -10.92
N ARG A 424 10.19 9.84 -12.04
CA ARG A 424 9.71 9.47 -13.39
C ARG A 424 10.01 8.01 -13.78
N ARG A 425 10.70 7.23 -12.95
CA ARG A 425 10.85 5.76 -13.07
C ARG A 425 9.75 4.98 -12.36
N LYS A 426 9.01 5.61 -11.45
CA LYS A 426 7.93 4.95 -10.70
C LYS A 426 6.75 4.76 -11.66
N HIS A 427 6.45 3.50 -11.97
CA HIS A 427 5.31 3.12 -12.80
C HIS A 427 4.00 3.46 -12.07
N SER A 428 3.03 4.01 -12.80
CA SER A 428 1.69 4.27 -12.30
C SER A 428 0.95 2.98 -11.89
N ALA A 429 -0.05 3.12 -11.01
CA ALA A 429 -0.96 2.03 -10.66
C ALA A 429 -1.60 1.41 -11.90
N ARG A 430 -2.06 2.27 -12.82
CA ARG A 430 -2.72 1.95 -14.09
C ARG A 430 -2.37 2.97 -15.17
N VAL A 431 -2.60 2.61 -16.43
CA VAL A 431 -2.29 3.44 -17.60
C VAL A 431 -3.57 4.00 -18.24
N LYS A 432 -3.52 5.26 -18.69
CA LYS A 432 -4.68 6.02 -19.16
C LYS A 432 -4.91 5.95 -20.67
N THR A 433 -3.89 5.59 -21.46
CA THR A 433 -4.01 5.55 -22.92
C THR A 433 -3.32 4.35 -23.59
N LEU A 434 -3.43 4.24 -24.91
CA LEU A 434 -2.70 3.28 -25.72
C LEU A 434 -1.58 3.98 -26.52
N PRO A 435 -0.37 3.41 -26.61
CA PRO A 435 0.69 3.96 -27.45
C PRO A 435 0.35 3.83 -28.94
N PRO A 436 0.96 4.66 -29.83
CA PRO A 436 0.66 4.71 -31.27
C PRO A 436 1.25 3.54 -32.08
N CYS A 437 1.01 2.30 -31.63
CA CYS A 437 1.57 1.08 -32.21
C CYS A 437 0.66 0.48 -33.31
N ALA A 438 1.06 -0.68 -33.86
CA ALA A 438 0.23 -1.39 -34.83
C ALA A 438 -1.04 -1.98 -34.15
N PRO A 439 -2.24 -1.93 -34.77
CA PRO A 439 -3.46 -2.45 -34.14
C PRO A 439 -3.45 -3.93 -33.76
N ASP A 440 -2.55 -4.75 -34.32
CA ASP A 440 -2.39 -6.18 -34.04
C ASP A 440 -1.20 -6.52 -33.12
N MET A 441 -0.58 -5.50 -32.49
CA MET A 441 0.57 -5.65 -31.58
C MET A 441 0.27 -6.49 -30.34
N ASP A 442 1.25 -7.27 -29.87
CA ASP A 442 1.18 -7.83 -28.51
C ASP A 442 1.81 -6.81 -27.54
N LEU A 443 1.01 -6.23 -26.65
CA LEU A 443 1.41 -5.17 -25.74
C LEU A 443 1.35 -5.67 -24.29
N MET A 444 2.47 -5.61 -23.59
CA MET A 444 2.54 -5.88 -22.15
C MET A 444 2.30 -4.57 -21.41
N ILE A 445 1.41 -4.58 -20.42
CA ILE A 445 1.14 -3.44 -19.56
C ILE A 445 1.96 -3.62 -18.27
N GLU A 446 2.95 -2.76 -18.09
CA GLU A 446 3.90 -2.76 -16.96
C GLU A 446 3.37 -1.83 -15.84
N ALA A 447 2.20 -2.12 -15.29
CA ALA A 447 1.59 -1.28 -14.25
C ALA A 447 1.64 -1.94 -12.85
N LYS A 448 1.42 -1.16 -11.78
CA LYS A 448 1.38 -1.67 -10.40
C LYS A 448 0.23 -2.70 -10.25
N ASP A 449 -0.97 -2.41 -10.78
CA ASP A 449 -2.20 -3.22 -10.61
C ASP A 449 -2.39 -4.36 -11.63
N LYS A 450 -1.35 -4.72 -12.39
CA LYS A 450 -1.31 -5.93 -13.25
C LYS A 450 -2.50 -6.03 -14.23
N GLU A 451 -3.37 -7.02 -14.09
CA GLU A 451 -4.51 -7.22 -15.00
C GLU A 451 -5.59 -6.14 -14.89
N GLN A 452 -5.67 -5.40 -13.79
CA GLN A 452 -6.63 -4.29 -13.64
C GLN A 452 -6.34 -3.19 -14.67
N ALA A 453 -5.07 -2.87 -14.89
CA ALA A 453 -4.65 -1.90 -15.90
C ALA A 453 -4.98 -2.39 -17.33
N VAL A 454 -4.97 -3.71 -17.56
CA VAL A 454 -5.44 -4.30 -18.83
C VAL A 454 -6.96 -4.15 -18.97
N PHE A 455 -7.73 -4.46 -17.92
CA PHE A 455 -9.18 -4.29 -17.90
C PHE A 455 -9.61 -2.83 -18.06
N GLU A 456 -8.89 -1.88 -17.47
CA GLU A 456 -9.17 -0.45 -17.64
C GLU A 456 -8.97 0.00 -19.08
N LEU A 457 -7.85 -0.37 -19.73
CA LEU A 457 -7.66 -0.10 -21.16
C LEU A 457 -8.73 -0.76 -22.04
N MET A 458 -9.08 -2.01 -21.74
CA MET A 458 -10.14 -2.73 -22.45
C MET A 458 -11.48 -1.99 -22.34
N ARG A 459 -11.83 -1.51 -21.15
CA ARG A 459 -13.05 -0.75 -20.88
C ARG A 459 -13.04 0.64 -21.53
N ALA A 460 -11.98 1.42 -21.32
CA ALA A 460 -11.84 2.80 -21.80
C ALA A 460 -11.93 2.89 -23.33
N PHE A 461 -11.32 1.95 -24.05
CA PHE A 461 -11.30 1.93 -25.51
C PHE A 461 -12.27 0.90 -26.14
N ARG A 462 -13.09 0.21 -25.33
CA ARG A 462 -14.02 -0.87 -25.73
C ARG A 462 -13.36 -1.94 -26.61
N LEU A 463 -12.19 -2.40 -26.19
CA LEU A 463 -11.37 -3.38 -26.92
C LEU A 463 -12.04 -4.78 -26.91
N PRO A 464 -11.73 -5.68 -27.86
CA PRO A 464 -12.36 -7.01 -27.91
C PRO A 464 -12.28 -7.76 -26.57
N GLY A 465 -13.44 -8.17 -26.03
CA GLY A 465 -13.54 -8.84 -24.73
C GLY A 465 -13.73 -7.93 -23.52
N TRP A 466 -13.87 -6.60 -23.70
CA TRP A 466 -14.12 -5.64 -22.61
C TRP A 466 -15.37 -5.96 -21.78
N ASP A 467 -16.30 -6.72 -22.35
CA ASP A 467 -17.56 -7.11 -21.76
C ASP A 467 -17.49 -8.41 -20.92
N LEU A 468 -16.42 -9.20 -21.07
CA LEU A 468 -16.27 -10.52 -20.45
C LEU A 468 -16.05 -10.46 -18.93
N PHE A 469 -15.45 -9.38 -18.43
CA PHE A 469 -15.12 -9.15 -17.01
C PHE A 469 -16.09 -8.18 -16.32
N ASN A 470 -17.25 -7.89 -16.93
CA ASN A 470 -18.28 -7.03 -16.34
C ASN A 470 -18.91 -7.59 -15.03
N ASP A 471 -18.61 -8.83 -14.64
CA ASP A 471 -18.95 -9.41 -13.33
C ASP A 471 -17.80 -9.50 -12.34
N ILE A 472 -16.65 -8.88 -12.62
CA ILE A 472 -15.56 -8.78 -11.64
C ILE A 472 -15.58 -7.38 -10.99
N VAL A 473 -15.56 -7.36 -9.66
CA VAL A 473 -15.46 -6.11 -8.86
C VAL A 473 -14.03 -5.57 -8.92
N PRO A 474 -13.81 -4.30 -9.29
CA PRO A 474 -12.46 -3.69 -9.30
C PRO A 474 -11.69 -3.79 -7.96
N TYR A 475 -10.37 -3.68 -8.08
CA TYR A 475 -9.41 -3.61 -6.97
C TYR A 475 -8.89 -2.17 -6.84
N GLU A 476 -8.86 -1.61 -5.62
CA GLU A 476 -8.46 -0.23 -5.34
C GLU A 476 -7.19 -0.18 -4.47
N ARG A 477 -6.62 1.01 -4.26
CA ARG A 477 -5.37 1.26 -3.53
C ARG A 477 -5.50 2.49 -2.65
N ASP A 478 -4.68 2.55 -1.61
CA ASP A 478 -4.92 3.42 -0.45
C ASP A 478 -3.95 4.62 -0.37
N ASP A 479 -3.10 4.81 -1.40
CA ASP A 479 -1.88 5.64 -1.36
C ASP A 479 -1.90 7.02 -2.10
N GLU A 480 -3.06 7.70 -2.33
CA GLU A 480 -3.13 9.02 -3.02
C GLU A 480 -3.81 10.20 -2.25
N PRO A 481 -3.20 11.41 -2.13
CA PRO A 481 -3.72 12.57 -1.35
C PRO A 481 -4.22 13.80 -2.19
N LYS A 482 -5.11 14.67 -1.63
CA LYS A 482 -5.50 16.00 -2.20
C LYS A 482 -5.74 17.12 -1.14
N LYS A 483 -5.91 18.39 -1.57
CA LYS A 483 -5.55 19.65 -0.82
C LYS A 483 -6.68 20.67 -0.53
N GLU A 484 -6.62 21.25 0.67
CA GLU A 484 -7.60 22.12 1.38
C GLU A 484 -7.77 23.60 0.94
N THR A 485 -8.90 24.23 1.35
CA THR A 485 -8.99 25.67 1.73
C THR A 485 -10.02 25.97 2.85
N LYS A 486 -9.92 27.15 3.53
CA LYS A 486 -10.42 27.45 4.90
C LYS A 486 -11.84 28.04 5.05
N ARG A 487 -12.48 27.81 6.22
CA ARG A 487 -13.83 28.27 6.68
C ARG A 487 -13.85 29.02 8.04
N ALA A 488 -15.03 29.47 8.51
CA ALA A 488 -15.27 30.14 9.80
C ALA A 488 -16.48 29.53 10.60
N LYS A 489 -16.53 29.73 11.94
CA LYS A 489 -17.20 28.83 12.94
C LYS A 489 -18.56 29.27 13.54
N LYS A 490 -19.40 28.26 13.94
CA LYS A 490 -20.37 28.16 15.09
C LYS A 490 -21.21 26.84 15.00
N ALA A 491 -22.16 26.47 15.90
CA ALA A 491 -22.18 26.31 17.38
C ALA A 491 -23.50 25.60 17.84
N ASP A 492 -23.52 24.88 18.99
CA ASP A 492 -24.45 23.74 19.24
C ASP A 492 -25.29 23.75 20.57
N LYS A 493 -26.16 22.73 20.84
CA LYS A 493 -27.13 22.63 22.00
C LYS A 493 -27.35 21.22 22.65
N ASN A 494 -27.78 21.15 23.93
CA ASN A 494 -27.91 19.93 24.79
C ASN A 494 -29.36 19.49 25.21
N ILE A 495 -29.52 18.25 25.78
CA ILE A 495 -30.77 17.51 26.14
C ILE A 495 -30.77 16.99 27.63
N THR A 496 -31.90 16.53 28.21
CA THR A 496 -32.12 16.29 29.67
C THR A 496 -32.13 14.81 30.20
N PRO A 497 -32.09 14.54 31.53
CA PRO A 497 -31.92 13.18 32.08
C PRO A 497 -33.13 12.23 32.04
N GLU A 498 -34.36 12.69 32.28
CA GLU A 498 -35.54 11.77 32.31
C GLU A 498 -35.81 11.15 30.92
N GLU A 499 -35.53 11.91 29.87
CA GLU A 499 -35.59 11.48 28.47
C GLU A 499 -34.58 10.35 28.17
N ASN A 500 -33.39 10.37 28.80
CA ASN A 500 -32.36 9.35 28.61
C ASN A 500 -32.78 7.96 29.11
N GLY A 501 -33.56 7.88 30.19
CA GLY A 501 -34.05 6.60 30.72
C GLY A 501 -35.04 5.91 29.77
N GLY A 502 -35.94 6.69 29.17
CA GLY A 502 -36.87 6.20 28.14
C GLY A 502 -36.17 5.73 26.88
N ILE A 503 -35.15 6.48 26.40
CA ILE A 503 -34.34 6.11 25.24
C ILE A 503 -33.60 4.78 25.47
N ARG A 504 -32.96 4.59 26.64
CA ARG A 504 -32.25 3.34 26.98
C ARG A 504 -33.19 2.13 26.97
N ALA A 505 -34.40 2.29 27.53
CA ALA A 505 -35.40 1.23 27.56
C ALA A 505 -35.88 0.87 26.14
N ALA A 506 -36.24 1.87 25.33
CA ALA A 506 -36.70 1.67 23.96
C ALA A 506 -35.63 1.00 23.06
N PHE A 507 -34.35 1.38 23.22
CA PHE A 507 -33.24 0.71 22.55
C PHE A 507 -33.12 -0.77 22.95
N LEU A 508 -33.20 -1.09 24.24
CA LEU A 508 -33.06 -2.46 24.73
C LEU A 508 -34.25 -3.36 24.32
N GLU A 509 -35.47 -2.83 24.33
CA GLU A 509 -36.65 -3.53 23.82
C GLU A 509 -36.55 -3.79 22.31
N TRP A 510 -36.09 -2.79 21.55
CA TRP A 510 -35.82 -2.93 20.12
C TRP A 510 -34.75 -3.98 19.82
N PHE A 511 -33.62 -3.94 20.52
CA PHE A 511 -32.52 -4.88 20.34
C PHE A 511 -32.98 -6.31 20.59
N LYS A 512 -33.68 -6.56 21.71
CA LYS A 512 -34.24 -7.88 22.06
C LYS A 512 -35.34 -8.37 21.12
N ALA A 513 -35.92 -7.48 20.31
CA ALA A 513 -36.89 -7.83 19.28
C ALA A 513 -36.26 -8.21 17.93
N LEU A 514 -34.94 -8.01 17.74
CA LEU A 514 -34.24 -8.38 16.51
C LEU A 514 -34.18 -9.93 16.38
N PRO A 515 -34.61 -10.52 15.25
CA PRO A 515 -34.53 -11.96 15.04
C PRO A 515 -33.09 -12.48 15.13
N GLY A 516 -32.84 -13.45 16.00
CA GLY A 516 -31.50 -14.02 16.23
C GLY A 516 -30.64 -13.25 17.25
N SER A 517 -31.13 -12.14 17.81
CA SER A 517 -30.44 -11.48 18.93
C SER A 517 -30.53 -12.31 20.22
N THR A 518 -29.50 -12.19 21.06
CA THR A 518 -29.52 -12.66 22.44
C THR A 518 -29.03 -11.56 23.37
N PHE A 519 -29.47 -11.56 24.62
CA PHE A 519 -29.03 -10.62 25.64
C PHE A 519 -29.08 -11.30 27.01
N HIS A 520 -27.94 -11.44 27.67
CA HIS A 520 -27.82 -12.17 28.92
C HIS A 520 -28.66 -11.51 30.04
N GLU A 521 -29.30 -12.30 30.89
CA GLU A 521 -30.23 -11.78 31.90
C GLU A 521 -29.54 -11.03 33.04
N HIS A 522 -28.24 -11.26 33.24
CA HIS A 522 -27.43 -10.63 34.28
C HIS A 522 -26.52 -9.51 33.77
N ILE A 523 -26.86 -8.83 32.67
CA ILE A 523 -26.15 -7.61 32.23
C ILE A 523 -27.09 -6.41 32.08
N GLU A 524 -26.58 -5.20 32.34
CA GLU A 524 -27.34 -3.95 32.23
C GLU A 524 -26.53 -2.84 31.55
N ILE A 525 -27.15 -2.08 30.65
CA ILE A 525 -26.56 -0.85 30.08
C ILE A 525 -26.56 0.24 31.15
N THR A 526 -25.40 0.72 31.58
CA THR A 526 -25.25 1.74 32.63
C THR A 526 -24.75 3.06 32.03
N ASP A 527 -25.19 4.19 32.59
CA ASP A 527 -24.73 5.52 32.19
C ASP A 527 -23.52 5.93 33.03
N PHE A 528 -22.42 6.25 32.38
CA PHE A 528 -21.14 6.60 33.00
C PHE A 528 -20.64 7.98 32.58
N ARG A 529 -21.51 8.83 32.01
CA ARG A 529 -21.16 10.20 31.62
C ARG A 529 -20.72 11.07 32.80
N GLU A 530 -21.14 10.77 34.03
CA GLU A 530 -20.64 11.45 35.24
C GLU A 530 -19.13 11.26 35.47
N ARG A 531 -18.53 10.19 34.94
CA ARG A 531 -17.08 9.93 34.94
C ARG A 531 -16.45 9.98 33.54
N ASN A 532 -17.11 10.66 32.60
CA ASN A 532 -16.66 10.85 31.22
C ASN A 532 -16.43 9.53 30.42
N ALA A 533 -17.18 8.45 30.73
CA ALA A 533 -17.05 7.14 30.09
C ALA A 533 -18.35 6.70 29.37
N GLY A 534 -19.04 7.64 28.73
CA GLY A 534 -20.20 7.35 27.87
C GLY A 534 -21.30 6.52 28.55
N ARG A 535 -21.76 5.49 27.86
CA ARG A 535 -22.54 4.38 28.45
C ARG A 535 -21.71 3.12 28.33
N GLY A 536 -21.82 2.24 29.32
CA GLY A 536 -21.14 0.94 29.35
C GLY A 536 -22.14 -0.19 29.66
N ILE A 537 -21.65 -1.41 29.83
CA ILE A 537 -22.44 -2.56 30.29
C ILE A 537 -21.86 -3.08 31.60
N VAL A 538 -22.72 -3.41 32.58
CA VAL A 538 -22.32 -3.91 33.91
C VAL A 538 -22.93 -5.27 34.17
N ALA A 539 -22.17 -6.16 34.80
CA ALA A 539 -22.67 -7.45 35.28
C ALA A 539 -23.49 -7.28 36.58
N LEU A 540 -24.73 -7.75 36.59
CA LEU A 540 -25.64 -7.72 37.75
C LEU A 540 -25.38 -8.86 38.76
N GLN A 541 -24.75 -9.94 38.30
CA GLN A 541 -24.34 -11.10 39.08
C GLN A 541 -22.97 -11.57 38.56
N ASP A 542 -22.33 -12.52 39.25
CA ASP A 542 -21.12 -13.16 38.73
C ASP A 542 -21.45 -13.93 37.43
N ILE A 543 -20.78 -13.58 36.33
CA ILE A 543 -20.91 -14.23 35.02
C ILE A 543 -19.66 -15.10 34.82
N PRO A 544 -19.79 -16.40 34.50
CA PRO A 544 -18.64 -17.27 34.27
C PRO A 544 -17.91 -16.93 32.96
N ALA A 545 -16.66 -17.37 32.86
CA ALA A 545 -15.92 -17.34 31.59
C ALA A 545 -16.65 -18.17 30.51
N GLU A 546 -16.41 -17.85 29.24
CA GLU A 546 -17.08 -18.41 28.05
C GLU A 546 -18.60 -18.15 27.97
N ALA A 547 -19.17 -17.37 28.88
CA ALA A 547 -20.57 -17.00 28.81
C ALA A 547 -20.83 -16.04 27.64
N VAL A 548 -21.80 -16.36 26.79
CA VAL A 548 -22.33 -15.44 25.79
C VAL A 548 -23.09 -14.32 26.50
N LEU A 549 -22.59 -13.09 26.34
CA LEU A 549 -23.15 -11.88 26.91
C LEU A 549 -24.30 -11.35 26.04
N PHE A 550 -24.11 -11.33 24.72
CA PHE A 550 -25.14 -11.03 23.74
C PHE A 550 -24.72 -11.45 22.33
N THR A 551 -25.70 -11.55 21.44
CA THR A 551 -25.54 -11.88 20.01
C THR A 551 -26.21 -10.79 19.18
N VAL A 552 -25.50 -10.28 18.17
CA VAL A 552 -25.96 -9.25 17.24
C VAL A 552 -26.09 -9.86 15.84
N PRO A 553 -27.31 -10.09 15.32
CA PRO A 553 -27.49 -10.66 13.98
C PRO A 553 -27.00 -9.67 12.91
N ARG A 554 -26.34 -10.15 11.85
CA ARG A 554 -25.80 -9.26 10.79
C ARG A 554 -26.86 -8.36 10.13
N SER A 555 -28.12 -8.79 10.11
CA SER A 555 -29.27 -8.00 9.61
C SER A 555 -29.66 -6.80 10.49
N GLY A 556 -29.17 -6.74 11.74
CA GLY A 556 -29.36 -5.66 12.70
C GLY A 556 -28.26 -4.58 12.66
N ILE A 557 -27.09 -4.89 12.09
CA ILE A 557 -25.98 -3.94 11.89
C ILE A 557 -26.45 -2.80 10.98
N LEU A 558 -26.04 -1.56 11.22
CA LEU A 558 -26.29 -0.42 10.34
C LEU A 558 -25.08 -0.20 9.42
N SER A 559 -25.27 -0.46 8.12
CA SER A 559 -24.23 -0.36 7.08
C SER A 559 -24.85 -0.01 5.72
N SER A 560 -23.99 0.21 4.72
CA SER A 560 -24.39 0.35 3.30
C SER A 560 -25.19 -0.84 2.78
N GLU A 561 -24.87 -2.06 3.20
CA GLU A 561 -25.55 -3.29 2.75
C GLU A 561 -26.95 -3.48 3.34
N THR A 562 -27.15 -3.02 4.57
CA THR A 562 -28.38 -3.27 5.33
C THR A 562 -29.43 -2.17 5.16
N SER A 563 -29.02 -0.96 4.77
CA SER A 563 -29.91 0.20 4.60
C SER A 563 -30.66 0.18 3.27
N GLU A 564 -31.93 0.60 3.33
CA GLU A 564 -32.76 0.78 2.14
C GLU A 564 -32.21 1.84 1.17
N LEU A 565 -31.32 2.74 1.61
CA LEU A 565 -30.79 3.80 0.76
C LEU A 565 -30.07 3.23 -0.47
N LYS A 566 -29.41 2.08 -0.32
CA LYS A 566 -28.75 1.36 -1.43
C LYS A 566 -29.70 0.99 -2.57
N GLY A 567 -30.99 0.81 -2.27
CA GLY A 567 -32.02 0.59 -3.28
C GLY A 567 -32.71 1.86 -3.80
N LYS A 568 -32.57 3.01 -3.11
CA LYS A 568 -33.25 4.29 -3.45
C LYS A 568 -32.35 5.31 -4.13
N LEU A 569 -31.07 5.35 -3.76
CA LEU A 569 -30.00 6.11 -4.41
C LEU A 569 -28.88 5.14 -4.81
N PRO A 570 -29.15 4.13 -5.66
CA PRO A 570 -28.12 3.17 -6.05
C PRO A 570 -26.88 3.88 -6.63
N GLU A 571 -27.01 5.04 -7.27
CA GLU A 571 -25.92 5.84 -7.82
C GLU A 571 -24.87 6.34 -6.81
N ILE A 572 -25.15 6.37 -5.50
CA ILE A 572 -24.14 6.73 -4.47
C ILE A 572 -23.43 5.50 -3.88
N PHE A 573 -23.99 4.31 -4.08
CA PHE A 573 -23.39 3.02 -3.72
C PHE A 573 -22.89 2.24 -4.95
N GLN A 574 -23.03 2.83 -6.13
CA GLN A 574 -22.48 2.37 -7.38
C GLN A 574 -21.21 3.16 -7.63
N GLU A 575 -20.09 2.45 -7.76
CA GLU A 575 -18.91 2.95 -8.46
C GLU A 575 -19.36 3.42 -9.86
N THR A 576 -19.47 4.73 -10.08
CA THR A 576 -20.02 5.28 -11.32
C THR A 576 -19.03 5.08 -12.47
N ALA A 577 -19.16 3.97 -13.19
CA ALA A 577 -18.42 3.74 -14.42
C ALA A 577 -18.93 4.70 -15.52
N MET A 578 -18.02 5.54 -16.06
CA MET A 578 -18.24 6.64 -17.02
C MET A 578 -18.69 7.98 -16.35
N GLU A 579 -18.17 9.18 -16.66
CA GLU A 579 -17.34 9.70 -17.77
C GLU A 579 -16.30 10.77 -17.33
N VAL A 580 -15.24 10.93 -18.13
CA VAL A 580 -14.49 12.16 -18.51
C VAL A 580 -14.54 13.42 -17.62
N ASP A 581 -13.34 13.98 -17.36
CA ASP A 581 -12.99 15.18 -16.55
C ASP A 581 -13.03 15.00 -15.02
N ASP A 582 -12.14 15.73 -14.32
CA ASP A 582 -11.89 15.68 -12.88
C ASP A 582 -13.16 15.76 -12.00
N LYS A 583 -13.57 14.64 -11.36
CA LYS A 583 -14.26 14.60 -10.03
C LYS A 583 -14.41 13.18 -9.44
N PRO A 584 -14.64 13.04 -8.11
CA PRO A 584 -14.08 11.92 -7.33
C PRO A 584 -15.00 10.71 -7.08
N GLN A 585 -14.35 9.54 -6.89
CA GLN A 585 -14.86 8.37 -6.16
C GLN A 585 -15.52 8.78 -4.83
N GLN A 586 -16.66 8.18 -4.48
CA GLN A 586 -17.19 8.28 -3.11
C GLN A 586 -16.43 7.30 -2.22
N ASP A 587 -15.98 7.77 -1.05
CA ASP A 587 -15.19 6.96 -0.13
C ASP A 587 -16.13 6.19 0.84
N PRO A 588 -15.72 5.03 1.39
CA PRO A 588 -16.54 4.25 2.32
C PRO A 588 -17.07 5.04 3.52
N TRP A 589 -16.28 5.97 4.06
CA TRP A 589 -16.71 6.87 5.14
C TRP A 589 -17.80 7.82 4.68
N SER A 590 -17.61 8.52 3.55
CA SER A 590 -18.65 9.39 2.98
C SER A 590 -19.97 8.63 2.75
N THR A 591 -19.89 7.37 2.30
CA THR A 591 -21.03 6.49 2.07
C THR A 591 -21.76 6.15 3.38
N LEU A 592 -21.03 5.69 4.41
CA LEU A 592 -21.63 5.34 5.69
C LEU A 592 -22.18 6.57 6.43
N ILE A 593 -21.55 7.73 6.30
CA ILE A 593 -22.09 9.02 6.79
C ILE A 593 -23.43 9.34 6.14
N ILE A 594 -23.55 9.20 4.81
CA ILE A 594 -24.81 9.46 4.11
C ILE A 594 -25.90 8.46 4.54
N VAL A 595 -25.55 7.18 4.76
CA VAL A 595 -26.46 6.16 5.32
C VAL A 595 -26.96 6.55 6.71
N MET A 596 -26.06 6.93 7.62
CA MET A 596 -26.43 7.36 8.98
C MET A 596 -27.29 8.63 8.96
N MET A 597 -26.98 9.60 8.10
CA MET A 597 -27.79 10.81 7.92
C MET A 597 -29.18 10.50 7.34
N TYR A 598 -29.29 9.55 6.40
CA TYR A 598 -30.58 9.11 5.86
C TYR A 598 -31.46 8.44 6.91
N GLU A 599 -30.93 7.47 7.66
CA GLU A 599 -31.69 6.79 8.70
C GLU A 599 -32.03 7.76 9.86
N TYR A 600 -31.17 8.75 10.15
CA TYR A 600 -31.50 9.88 11.05
C TYR A 600 -32.68 10.71 10.53
N PHE A 601 -32.64 11.14 9.26
CA PHE A 601 -33.69 11.97 8.66
C PHE A 601 -35.02 11.21 8.43
N LYS A 602 -35.00 9.88 8.30
CA LYS A 602 -36.22 9.05 8.33
C LYS A 602 -36.98 9.11 9.66
N GLY A 603 -36.31 9.49 10.76
CA GLY A 603 -36.94 9.58 12.07
C GLY A 603 -37.62 8.26 12.47
N SER A 604 -38.91 8.30 12.83
CA SER A 604 -39.69 7.13 13.23
C SER A 604 -39.89 6.07 12.14
N GLU A 605 -39.57 6.36 10.87
CA GLU A 605 -39.61 5.38 9.78
C GLU A 605 -38.31 4.57 9.64
N SER A 606 -37.24 4.93 10.37
CA SER A 606 -36.03 4.11 10.40
C SER A 606 -36.20 2.92 11.34
N LYS A 607 -35.89 1.71 10.85
CA LYS A 607 -35.80 0.52 11.70
C LYS A 607 -34.69 0.62 12.75
N TRP A 608 -33.74 1.55 12.61
CA TRP A 608 -32.67 1.82 13.58
C TRP A 608 -32.92 3.05 14.45
N LYS A 609 -34.12 3.67 14.40
CA LYS A 609 -34.41 4.87 15.21
C LYS A 609 -34.04 4.71 16.71
N PRO A 610 -34.37 3.59 17.39
CA PRO A 610 -33.97 3.40 18.80
C PRO A 610 -32.46 3.31 19.01
N TYR A 611 -31.72 2.84 18.01
CA TYR A 611 -30.26 2.80 18.02
C TYR A 611 -29.64 4.18 17.78
N ILE A 612 -30.14 4.92 16.78
CA ILE A 612 -29.70 6.28 16.48
C ILE A 612 -29.97 7.24 17.65
N ASP A 613 -31.03 7.00 18.43
CA ASP A 613 -31.34 7.77 19.63
C ASP A 613 -30.39 7.50 20.81
N VAL A 614 -29.76 6.32 20.89
CA VAL A 614 -28.78 6.02 21.95
C VAL A 614 -27.36 6.50 21.58
N LEU A 615 -27.02 6.64 20.28
CA LEU A 615 -25.71 7.13 19.84
C LEU A 615 -25.38 8.56 20.34
N PRO A 616 -24.09 8.89 20.60
CA PRO A 616 -23.70 10.20 21.12
C PRO A 616 -24.16 11.39 20.25
N SER A 617 -24.47 12.51 20.90
CA SER A 617 -24.78 13.80 20.24
C SER A 617 -23.61 14.78 20.23
N SER A 618 -22.57 14.52 21.02
CA SER A 618 -21.36 15.34 21.17
C SER A 618 -20.17 14.42 21.43
N PHE A 619 -18.96 14.88 21.09
CA PHE A 619 -17.71 14.13 21.24
C PHE A 619 -16.62 14.98 21.89
N GLU A 620 -15.71 14.30 22.59
CA GLU A 620 -14.50 14.89 23.15
C GLU A 620 -13.24 14.66 22.27
N THR A 621 -13.41 14.11 21.06
CA THR A 621 -12.33 14.00 20.07
C THR A 621 -11.80 15.38 19.65
N PRO A 622 -10.49 15.51 19.33
CA PRO A 622 -9.86 16.73 18.84
C PRO A 622 -10.58 17.41 17.65
N MET A 623 -11.38 16.66 16.88
CA MET A 623 -12.26 17.17 15.82
C MET A 623 -13.18 18.32 16.29
N PHE A 624 -13.61 18.33 17.56
CA PHE A 624 -14.51 19.33 18.13
C PHE A 624 -13.81 20.36 19.02
N TRP A 625 -12.49 20.36 19.04
CA TRP A 625 -11.70 21.27 19.88
C TRP A 625 -11.55 22.64 19.22
N SER A 626 -11.39 23.66 20.07
CA SER A 626 -10.96 24.98 19.66
C SER A 626 -9.46 25.00 19.40
N ASP A 627 -8.99 26.00 18.65
CA ASP A 627 -7.58 26.08 18.26
C ASP A 627 -6.68 26.23 19.50
N ALA A 628 -7.15 26.92 20.54
CA ALA A 628 -6.48 27.04 21.83
C ALA A 628 -6.43 25.73 22.65
N GLU A 629 -7.39 24.82 22.48
CA GLU A 629 -7.35 23.48 23.08
C GLU A 629 -6.41 22.56 22.29
N LEU A 630 -6.42 22.64 20.95
CA LEU A 630 -5.46 21.94 20.09
C LEU A 630 -4.02 22.41 20.31
N ASP A 631 -3.83 23.67 20.66
CA ASP A 631 -2.52 24.24 21.01
C ASP A 631 -1.97 23.73 22.36
N GLU A 632 -2.75 23.00 23.18
CA GLU A 632 -2.20 22.24 24.32
C GLU A 632 -1.46 20.96 23.87
N LEU A 633 -1.68 20.51 22.61
CA LEU A 633 -1.01 19.37 21.93
C LEU A 633 0.09 19.81 20.93
N GLN A 634 0.55 21.07 20.98
CA GLN A 634 1.45 21.70 20.00
C GLN A 634 2.72 20.92 19.59
N ALA A 635 3.29 20.11 20.49
CA ALA A 635 4.49 19.30 20.20
C ALA A 635 4.18 17.83 19.88
N SER A 636 2.92 17.39 20.01
CA SER A 636 2.44 16.06 19.67
C SER A 636 2.05 15.98 18.20
N ALA A 637 2.41 14.89 17.53
CA ALA A 637 1.95 14.58 16.17
C ALA A 637 0.41 14.47 16.08
N THR A 638 -0.27 14.24 17.20
CA THR A 638 -1.74 14.25 17.31
C THR A 638 -2.36 15.54 16.74
N ARG A 639 -1.70 16.70 16.93
CA ARG A 639 -2.25 18.00 16.52
C ARG A 639 -2.32 18.18 15.00
N SER A 640 -1.38 17.63 14.24
CA SER A 640 -1.43 17.63 12.77
C SER A 640 -2.37 16.55 12.22
N LYS A 641 -2.50 15.42 12.93
CA LYS A 641 -3.30 14.25 12.51
C LYS A 641 -4.83 14.37 12.73
N VAL A 642 -5.34 15.53 13.18
CA VAL A 642 -6.80 15.72 13.45
C VAL A 642 -7.66 15.70 12.17
N GLY A 643 -7.12 16.09 11.01
CA GLY A 643 -7.79 15.91 9.70
C GLY A 643 -9.07 16.75 9.45
N LYS A 644 -9.40 17.70 10.33
CA LYS A 644 -10.70 18.42 10.29
C LYS A 644 -11.05 19.09 8.96
N ALA A 645 -10.10 19.78 8.34
CA ALA A 645 -10.37 20.51 7.11
C ALA A 645 -10.59 19.57 5.91
N SER A 646 -9.83 18.47 5.82
CA SER A 646 -10.08 17.38 4.86
C SER A 646 -11.47 16.76 5.03
N ALA A 647 -11.90 16.52 6.27
CA ALA A 647 -13.27 16.05 6.55
C ALA A 647 -14.34 17.06 6.11
N GLU A 648 -14.16 18.36 6.40
CA GLU A 648 -15.08 19.42 5.95
C GLU A 648 -15.11 19.58 4.42
N GLU A 649 -14.00 19.36 3.73
CA GLU A 649 -13.93 19.33 2.26
C GLU A 649 -14.71 18.14 1.71
N MET A 650 -14.50 16.93 2.24
CA MET A 650 -15.26 15.73 1.87
C MET A 650 -16.77 15.91 2.12
N PHE A 651 -17.18 16.53 3.22
CA PHE A 651 -18.59 16.80 3.48
C PHE A 651 -19.19 17.79 2.48
N GLN A 652 -18.45 18.81 2.06
CA GLN A 652 -18.90 19.80 1.08
C GLN A 652 -18.99 19.23 -0.34
N ASP A 653 -18.03 18.40 -0.73
CA ASP A 653 -17.90 17.91 -2.11
C ASP A 653 -18.62 16.58 -2.36
N LYS A 654 -18.80 15.73 -1.33
CA LYS A 654 -19.42 14.39 -1.45
C LYS A 654 -20.76 14.25 -0.72
N VAL A 655 -20.88 14.72 0.53
CA VAL A 655 -22.06 14.47 1.38
C VAL A 655 -23.20 15.48 1.11
N LEU A 656 -22.91 16.79 1.19
CA LEU A 656 -23.91 17.84 0.97
C LEU A 656 -24.62 17.74 -0.40
N PRO A 657 -23.92 17.52 -1.53
CA PRO A 657 -24.58 17.49 -2.85
C PRO A 657 -25.61 16.37 -2.96
N VAL A 658 -25.31 15.19 -2.38
CA VAL A 658 -26.23 14.04 -2.35
C VAL A 658 -27.50 14.36 -1.56
N ILE A 659 -27.38 14.93 -0.36
CA ILE A 659 -28.53 15.29 0.47
C ILE A 659 -29.36 16.40 -0.18
N ARG A 660 -28.70 17.41 -0.76
CA ARG A 660 -29.37 18.55 -1.40
C ARG A 660 -30.04 18.21 -2.74
N ALA A 661 -29.48 17.31 -3.54
CA ALA A 661 -30.13 16.80 -4.74
C ALA A 661 -31.36 15.93 -4.40
N ASN A 662 -31.29 15.18 -3.30
CA ASN A 662 -32.26 14.13 -2.97
C ASN A 662 -33.13 14.44 -1.73
N GLN A 663 -33.42 15.72 -1.45
CA GLN A 663 -34.20 16.18 -0.26
C GLN A 663 -35.55 15.48 -0.03
N HIS A 664 -36.11 14.80 -1.03
CA HIS A 664 -37.32 14.01 -0.92
C HIS A 664 -37.11 12.65 -0.22
N LEU A 665 -35.88 12.13 -0.20
CA LEU A 665 -35.45 10.91 0.51
C LEU A 665 -34.86 11.20 1.89
N PHE A 666 -34.54 12.46 2.18
CA PHE A 666 -34.06 12.92 3.49
C PHE A 666 -35.12 13.84 4.13
N PRO A 667 -36.20 13.31 4.74
CA PRO A 667 -37.26 14.13 5.34
C PRO A 667 -36.68 15.15 6.33
N THR A 668 -37.30 16.33 6.42
CA THR A 668 -36.86 17.46 7.28
C THR A 668 -35.48 18.07 7.00
N SER A 669 -34.60 17.47 6.18
CA SER A 669 -33.29 18.05 5.80
C SER A 669 -33.38 19.47 5.18
N GLN A 670 -34.54 19.82 4.64
CA GLN A 670 -34.88 21.14 4.11
C GLN A 670 -34.89 22.27 5.16
N THR A 671 -35.03 21.94 6.45
CA THR A 671 -34.99 22.92 7.55
C THR A 671 -33.59 23.17 8.11
N TYR A 672 -32.59 22.38 7.66
CA TYR A 672 -31.20 22.48 8.08
C TYR A 672 -30.45 23.36 7.06
N SER A 673 -29.63 24.30 7.54
CA SER A 673 -28.65 24.99 6.68
C SER A 673 -27.52 24.05 6.25
N ASP A 674 -26.69 24.46 5.30
CA ASP A 674 -25.53 23.66 4.88
C ASP A 674 -24.53 23.48 6.01
N ASP A 675 -24.39 24.49 6.89
CA ASP A 675 -23.56 24.41 8.08
C ASP A 675 -24.14 23.42 9.11
N ASP A 676 -25.47 23.41 9.33
CA ASP A 676 -26.11 22.42 10.22
C ASP A 676 -25.95 20.99 9.69
N LEU A 677 -26.00 20.80 8.36
CA LEU A 677 -25.71 19.50 7.73
C LEU A 677 -24.24 19.09 7.85
N ILE A 678 -23.29 20.03 7.75
CA ILE A 678 -21.86 19.76 7.98
C ILE A 678 -21.61 19.37 9.44
N GLN A 679 -22.25 20.01 10.42
CA GLN A 679 -22.14 19.60 11.82
C GLN A 679 -22.75 18.22 12.07
N LEU A 680 -23.87 17.89 11.40
CA LEU A 680 -24.45 16.55 11.45
C LEU A 680 -23.54 15.50 10.77
N ALA A 681 -22.85 15.84 9.68
CA ALA A 681 -21.85 14.98 9.04
C ALA A 681 -20.61 14.78 9.93
N HIS A 682 -20.10 15.84 10.59
CA HIS A 682 -19.07 15.74 11.63
C HIS A 682 -19.48 14.79 12.76
N ARG A 683 -20.73 14.90 13.23
CA ARG A 683 -21.30 13.97 14.22
C ARG A 683 -21.26 12.53 13.70
N MET A 684 -21.80 12.25 12.51
CA MET A 684 -21.82 10.87 11.99
C MET A 684 -20.42 10.32 11.72
N GLY A 685 -19.52 11.11 11.12
CA GLY A 685 -18.13 10.69 10.89
C GLY A 685 -17.38 10.41 12.19
N SER A 686 -17.63 11.19 13.25
CA SER A 686 -17.05 10.93 14.56
C SER A 686 -17.69 9.72 15.25
N THR A 687 -19.00 9.49 15.05
CA THR A 687 -19.65 8.24 15.49
C THR A 687 -19.00 7.04 14.82
N ILE A 688 -18.77 7.08 13.51
CA ILE A 688 -18.09 6.01 12.78
C ILE A 688 -16.69 5.80 13.36
N MET A 689 -15.86 6.84 13.43
CA MET A 689 -14.49 6.75 13.96
C MET A 689 -14.38 6.14 15.36
N SER A 690 -15.35 6.40 16.23
CA SER A 690 -15.33 5.91 17.62
C SER A 690 -16.11 4.61 17.86
N TYR A 691 -16.99 4.17 16.95
CA TYR A 691 -17.98 3.11 17.22
C TYR A 691 -18.23 2.11 16.06
N SER A 692 -17.63 2.31 14.87
CA SER A 692 -17.76 1.32 13.79
C SER A 692 -16.88 0.10 14.03
N PHE A 693 -17.34 -1.05 13.55
CA PHE A 693 -16.55 -2.27 13.46
C PHE A 693 -16.19 -2.52 12.00
N ASP A 694 -14.96 -3.00 11.79
CA ASP A 694 -14.45 -3.46 10.51
C ASP A 694 -14.77 -4.94 10.33
N PHE A 695 -15.70 -5.28 9.43
CA PHE A 695 -15.93 -6.69 9.09
C PHE A 695 -14.93 -7.12 8.03
N GLN A 696 -13.80 -7.65 8.50
CA GLN A 696 -13.00 -8.58 7.70
C GLN A 696 -13.84 -9.84 7.43
N ASN A 697 -13.63 -10.49 6.27
CA ASN A 697 -14.23 -11.78 6.02
C ASN A 697 -13.33 -12.84 6.68
N GLU A 698 -13.86 -13.61 7.63
CA GLU A 698 -13.14 -14.55 8.51
C GLU A 698 -12.45 -15.74 7.81
N ASP A 699 -12.37 -15.73 6.47
CA ASP A 699 -11.66 -16.72 5.66
C ASP A 699 -10.11 -16.58 5.73
N GLU A 700 -9.57 -15.61 6.50
CA GLU A 700 -8.14 -15.21 6.46
C GLU A 700 -7.34 -15.27 7.79
N GLU A 701 -7.91 -15.65 8.95
CA GLU A 701 -7.16 -15.62 10.24
C GLU A 701 -6.25 -16.84 10.54
N ASP A 702 -6.19 -17.85 9.66
CA ASP A 702 -5.38 -19.08 9.82
C ASP A 702 -4.09 -19.11 8.94
N GLU A 703 -3.46 -17.96 8.63
CA GLU A 703 -2.13 -17.92 7.96
C GLU A 703 -0.98 -17.57 8.94
N ASP A 704 -0.20 -18.62 9.31
CA ASP A 704 1.03 -18.57 10.10
C ASP A 704 1.96 -17.38 9.74
N GLU A 705 2.18 -16.46 10.67
CA GLU A 705 3.08 -15.31 10.43
C GLU A 705 4.48 -15.79 10.00
N THR A 706 5.04 -15.21 8.94
CA THR A 706 6.50 -15.06 8.87
C THR A 706 6.97 -13.84 8.11
N GLU A 707 8.03 -13.26 8.67
CA GLU A 707 8.60 -11.96 8.34
C GLU A 707 9.21 -11.88 6.92
N GLU A 708 8.53 -11.20 6.00
CA GLU A 708 9.15 -10.53 4.86
C GLU A 708 8.26 -9.35 4.44
N TRP A 709 8.63 -8.13 4.88
CA TRP A 709 8.02 -6.82 4.58
C TRP A 709 6.63 -6.89 3.94
N VAL A 710 5.62 -7.03 4.79
CA VAL A 710 4.22 -7.03 4.38
C VAL A 710 3.84 -5.58 4.04
N GLU A 711 3.84 -5.23 2.75
CA GLU A 711 2.96 -4.15 2.28
C GLU A 711 1.53 -4.58 2.66
N GLU A 712 0.94 -3.88 3.62
CA GLU A 712 -0.35 -4.22 4.22
C GLU A 712 -1.41 -4.40 3.13
N ARG A 713 -2.00 -5.59 3.09
CA ARG A 713 -3.21 -5.83 2.29
C ARG A 713 -4.36 -5.20 3.06
N GLU A 714 -4.94 -4.12 2.57
CA GLU A 714 -6.31 -3.78 2.98
C GLU A 714 -7.25 -4.90 2.51
N ALA A 715 -7.57 -5.80 3.45
CA ALA A 715 -8.73 -6.66 3.34
C ALA A 715 -9.95 -5.76 3.07
N LYS A 716 -10.91 -6.20 2.23
CA LYS A 716 -12.15 -5.44 1.99
C LYS A 716 -13.04 -5.45 3.23
N SER A 717 -12.65 -4.66 4.23
CA SER A 717 -13.45 -4.36 5.40
C SER A 717 -14.75 -3.73 4.94
N THR A 718 -15.86 -4.37 5.29
CA THR A 718 -17.15 -3.67 5.23
C THR A 718 -17.32 -2.99 6.57
N MET A 719 -17.14 -1.67 6.62
CA MET A 719 -17.33 -0.91 7.85
C MET A 719 -18.83 -0.81 8.20
N GLY A 720 -19.18 -1.03 9.47
CA GLY A 720 -20.57 -0.87 9.91
C GLY A 720 -20.74 -0.66 11.41
N MET A 721 -21.86 -0.07 11.77
CA MET A 721 -22.21 0.25 13.15
C MET A 721 -22.92 -0.96 13.77
N VAL A 722 -22.34 -1.57 14.82
CA VAL A 722 -22.84 -2.81 15.45
C VAL A 722 -23.58 -2.47 16.74
N PRO A 723 -24.94 -2.46 16.75
CA PRO A 723 -25.70 -2.10 17.93
C PRO A 723 -25.40 -3.06 19.09
N MET A 724 -25.24 -2.51 20.29
CA MET A 724 -24.91 -3.20 21.55
C MET A 724 -23.43 -3.54 21.72
N ALA A 725 -22.73 -4.00 20.68
CA ALA A 725 -21.29 -4.21 20.75
C ALA A 725 -20.56 -2.87 20.95
N ASP A 726 -21.06 -1.82 20.29
CA ASP A 726 -20.60 -0.43 20.40
C ASP A 726 -20.94 0.28 21.71
N ILE A 727 -21.67 -0.38 22.63
CA ILE A 727 -21.95 0.12 23.99
C ILE A 727 -20.88 -0.37 24.99
N LEU A 728 -20.02 -1.31 24.60
CA LEU A 728 -18.88 -1.71 25.42
C LEU A 728 -17.82 -0.61 25.40
N ASN A 729 -17.49 -0.06 26.57
CA ASN A 729 -16.29 0.72 26.74
C ASN A 729 -15.05 -0.18 26.52
N ALA A 730 -13.89 0.44 26.26
CA ALA A 730 -12.62 -0.28 26.10
C ALA A 730 -11.50 0.31 26.95
N ASP A 731 -10.57 -0.55 27.37
CA ASP A 731 -9.37 -0.20 28.13
C ASP A 731 -8.28 -1.26 27.84
N ALA A 732 -7.05 -1.02 28.26
CA ALA A 732 -5.94 -1.93 27.94
C ALA A 732 -6.03 -3.28 28.69
N GLU A 733 -6.87 -3.33 29.73
CA GLU A 733 -7.37 -4.57 30.31
C GLU A 733 -8.86 -4.67 29.99
N TYR A 734 -9.26 -5.84 29.52
CA TYR A 734 -10.61 -6.13 29.06
C TYR A 734 -11.09 -7.44 29.68
N ASN A 735 -12.37 -7.75 29.52
CA ASN A 735 -12.96 -8.98 30.08
C ASN A 735 -14.03 -9.60 29.16
N ALA A 736 -14.28 -9.01 27.99
CA ALA A 736 -15.09 -9.57 26.93
C ALA A 736 -14.37 -9.50 25.57
N HIS A 737 -14.75 -10.40 24.67
CA HIS A 737 -14.24 -10.48 23.30
C HIS A 737 -15.41 -10.56 22.31
N VAL A 738 -15.24 -9.91 21.15
CA VAL A 738 -16.23 -9.89 20.07
C VAL A 738 -15.84 -10.95 19.05
N ASN A 739 -16.52 -12.08 19.09
CA ASN A 739 -16.38 -13.14 18.09
C ASN A 739 -17.21 -12.74 16.87
N TYR A 740 -16.61 -12.82 15.70
CA TYR A 740 -17.32 -12.69 14.43
C TYR A 740 -18.00 -14.05 14.09
N GLY A 741 -18.66 -14.11 12.94
CA GLY A 741 -19.42 -15.30 12.54
C GLY A 741 -20.33 -15.02 11.35
N ASP A 742 -20.63 -16.07 10.56
CA ASP A 742 -21.38 -15.98 9.31
C ASP A 742 -22.71 -15.20 9.43
N ASP A 743 -23.56 -15.58 10.39
CA ASP A 743 -24.92 -15.01 10.55
C ASP A 743 -25.00 -13.87 11.60
N ALA A 744 -24.08 -13.85 12.57
CA ALA A 744 -24.15 -12.96 13.73
C ALA A 744 -22.79 -12.79 14.43
N LEU A 745 -22.58 -11.63 15.05
CA LEU A 745 -21.48 -11.40 15.98
C LEU A 745 -21.92 -11.84 17.39
N THR A 746 -21.02 -12.44 18.17
CA THR A 746 -21.30 -12.91 19.52
C THR A 746 -20.24 -12.40 20.49
N VAL A 747 -20.67 -11.74 21.57
CA VAL A 747 -19.75 -11.26 22.60
C VAL A 747 -19.68 -12.28 23.74
N THR A 748 -18.48 -12.75 24.07
CA THR A 748 -18.25 -13.72 25.16
C THR A 748 -17.39 -13.11 26.28
N ALA A 749 -17.58 -13.59 27.51
CA ALA A 749 -16.73 -13.23 28.65
C ALA A 749 -15.43 -14.05 28.67
N LEU A 750 -14.27 -13.39 28.69
CA LEU A 750 -12.94 -14.03 28.70
C LEU A 750 -12.58 -14.63 30.07
N ARG A 751 -13.17 -14.08 31.13
CA ARG A 751 -12.96 -14.51 32.52
C ARG A 751 -14.24 -14.42 33.30
N THR A 752 -14.21 -14.84 34.57
CA THR A 752 -15.36 -14.61 35.46
C THR A 752 -15.49 -13.11 35.75
N ILE A 753 -16.51 -12.47 35.20
CA ILE A 753 -16.86 -11.07 35.44
C ILE A 753 -17.66 -11.00 36.74
N LYS A 754 -17.30 -10.13 37.67
CA LYS A 754 -17.95 -10.04 38.99
C LYS A 754 -19.19 -9.16 38.99
N ALA A 755 -20.13 -9.45 39.90
CA ALA A 755 -21.27 -8.59 40.14
C ALA A 755 -20.82 -7.15 40.46
N GLY A 756 -21.24 -6.17 39.65
CA GLY A 756 -20.84 -4.77 39.70
C GLY A 756 -19.62 -4.40 38.86
N GLU A 757 -18.96 -5.36 38.20
CA GLU A 757 -17.86 -5.11 37.26
C GLU A 757 -18.43 -4.64 35.91
N GLU A 758 -17.75 -3.67 35.29
CA GLU A 758 -18.03 -3.22 33.93
C GLU A 758 -17.43 -4.20 32.92
N ILE A 759 -18.17 -4.40 31.82
CA ILE A 759 -17.77 -5.25 30.71
C ILE A 759 -17.02 -4.38 29.69
N PHE A 760 -15.75 -4.71 29.48
CA PHE A 760 -14.84 -4.00 28.60
C PHE A 760 -14.48 -4.84 27.37
N ASN A 761 -14.54 -4.20 26.20
CA ASN A 761 -13.98 -4.68 24.95
C ASN A 761 -12.50 -4.27 24.83
N TYR A 762 -11.81 -4.77 23.81
CA TYR A 762 -10.45 -4.36 23.43
C TYR A 762 -10.48 -3.66 22.06
N TYR A 763 -9.95 -2.44 21.99
CA TYR A 763 -9.77 -1.72 20.71
C TYR A 763 -8.35 -1.88 20.13
N GLY A 764 -7.45 -2.57 20.82
CA GLY A 764 -6.05 -2.74 20.41
C GLY A 764 -5.04 -1.92 21.23
N PRO A 765 -3.73 -2.10 20.96
CA PRO A 765 -2.63 -1.49 21.72
C PRO A 765 -2.39 -0.02 21.32
N HIS A 766 -3.42 0.82 21.39
CA HIS A 766 -3.34 2.21 20.96
C HIS A 766 -2.66 3.11 22.01
N PRO A 767 -1.75 4.04 21.62
CA PRO A 767 -1.25 5.10 22.50
C PRO A 767 -2.39 6.04 22.94
N ASN A 768 -2.21 6.80 24.03
CA ASN A 768 -3.21 7.80 24.45
C ASN A 768 -3.45 8.89 23.40
N SER A 769 -2.45 9.21 22.57
CA SER A 769 -2.59 10.12 21.43
C SER A 769 -3.65 9.63 20.44
N GLU A 770 -3.63 8.34 20.10
CA GLU A 770 -4.54 7.73 19.14
C GLU A 770 -5.91 7.43 19.76
N LEU A 771 -5.97 7.01 21.03
CA LEU A 771 -7.23 6.91 21.76
C LEU A 771 -7.97 8.25 21.81
N LEU A 772 -7.24 9.33 22.10
CA LEU A 772 -7.80 10.67 22.11
C LEU A 772 -8.28 11.08 20.71
N ARG A 773 -7.49 10.79 19.67
CA ARG A 773 -7.81 11.13 18.28
C ARG A 773 -9.08 10.44 17.79
N ARG A 774 -9.18 9.11 17.98
CA ARG A 774 -10.27 8.27 17.45
C ARG A 774 -11.51 8.21 18.36
N TYR A 775 -11.31 8.08 19.66
CA TYR A 775 -12.37 7.78 20.64
C TYR A 775 -12.62 8.89 21.66
N GLY A 776 -11.76 9.91 21.74
CA GLY A 776 -11.97 11.10 22.57
C GLY A 776 -11.67 10.94 24.06
N TYR A 777 -10.96 9.88 24.45
CA TYR A 777 -10.58 9.62 25.84
C TYR A 777 -9.09 9.23 25.97
N VAL A 778 -8.62 9.19 27.22
CA VAL A 778 -7.28 8.72 27.61
C VAL A 778 -7.40 7.86 28.86
N THR A 779 -6.48 6.92 29.08
CA THR A 779 -6.48 6.03 30.25
C THR A 779 -5.04 5.73 30.70
N PRO A 780 -4.75 5.74 32.01
CA PRO A 780 -3.41 5.42 32.54
C PRO A 780 -2.89 4.04 32.13
N LYS A 781 -3.76 3.07 31.79
CA LYS A 781 -3.30 1.74 31.35
C LYS A 781 -2.74 1.76 29.92
N HIS A 782 -3.36 2.54 29.02
CA HIS A 782 -2.82 2.75 27.67
C HIS A 782 -1.54 3.59 27.64
N SER A 783 -1.14 4.24 28.75
CA SER A 783 0.17 4.91 28.81
C SER A 783 1.35 3.96 28.61
N ARG A 784 1.13 2.63 28.72
CA ARG A 784 2.11 1.61 28.34
C ARG A 784 2.42 1.59 26.84
N TYR A 785 1.44 1.96 26.01
CA TYR A 785 1.52 2.02 24.55
C TYR A 785 1.84 3.42 24.01
N ASP A 786 2.02 4.44 24.87
CA ASP A 786 2.34 5.80 24.40
C ASP A 786 3.60 5.79 23.51
N VAL A 787 3.53 6.53 22.40
CA VAL A 787 4.61 6.65 21.39
C VAL A 787 5.06 8.09 21.25
N VAL A 788 6.28 8.30 20.74
CA VAL A 788 6.83 9.63 20.41
C VAL A 788 7.47 9.60 19.02
N GLU A 789 6.97 10.45 18.13
CA GLU A 789 7.56 10.69 16.81
C GLU A 789 8.77 11.63 16.93
N LEU A 790 9.95 11.18 16.49
CA LEU A 790 11.20 11.94 16.42
C LEU A 790 11.52 12.27 14.95
N PRO A 791 11.30 13.53 14.50
CA PRO A 791 11.64 13.95 13.15
C PRO A 791 13.14 13.86 12.87
N TRP A 792 13.52 13.33 11.71
CA TRP A 792 14.91 13.22 11.27
C TRP A 792 15.64 14.57 11.25
N THR A 793 14.93 15.64 10.90
CA THR A 793 15.44 17.03 10.91
C THR A 793 16.04 17.44 12.27
N LEU A 794 15.42 17.04 13.40
CA LEU A 794 15.99 17.31 14.74
C LEU A 794 17.28 16.52 15.00
N VAL A 795 17.41 15.32 14.41
CA VAL A 795 18.61 14.50 14.51
C VAL A 795 19.73 15.15 13.70
N GLU A 796 19.46 15.57 12.46
CA GLU A 796 20.43 16.28 11.60
C GLU A 796 20.92 17.60 12.22
N GLU A 797 20.01 18.44 12.73
CA GLU A 797 20.34 19.66 13.48
C GLU A 797 21.27 19.35 14.66
N SER A 798 20.97 18.25 15.38
CA SER A 798 21.77 17.78 16.52
C SER A 798 23.13 17.22 16.11
N VAL A 799 23.25 16.57 14.94
CA VAL A 799 24.54 16.16 14.35
C VAL A 799 25.38 17.39 14.03
N ALA A 800 24.82 18.33 13.25
CA ALA A 800 25.52 19.52 12.79
C ALA A 800 26.04 20.36 13.97
N ALA A 801 25.17 20.63 14.94
CA ALA A 801 25.51 21.42 16.11
C ALA A 801 26.44 20.69 17.10
N SER A 802 26.58 19.35 17.04
CA SER A 802 27.50 18.59 17.91
C SER A 802 28.86 18.36 17.29
N LEU A 803 28.95 18.34 15.95
CA LEU A 803 30.20 18.24 15.21
C LEU A 803 30.76 19.60 14.75
N GLY A 804 30.01 20.69 14.95
CA GLY A 804 30.42 22.04 14.57
C GLY A 804 30.40 22.27 13.05
N LEU A 805 29.46 21.64 12.36
CA LEU A 805 29.33 21.71 10.90
C LEU A 805 28.55 22.97 10.48
N SER A 806 28.94 23.59 9.36
CA SER A 806 28.06 24.54 8.66
C SER A 806 26.98 23.81 7.85
N SER A 807 25.93 24.51 7.43
CA SER A 807 24.92 23.99 6.49
C SER A 807 25.59 23.36 5.27
N GLU A 808 26.42 24.13 4.55
CA GLU A 808 27.17 23.65 3.38
C GLU A 808 28.01 22.37 3.59
N GLN A 809 28.36 22.02 4.83
CA GLN A 809 29.09 20.79 5.16
C GLN A 809 28.14 19.61 5.42
N LEU A 810 26.95 19.88 5.95
CA LEU A 810 25.87 18.92 6.10
C LEU A 810 25.27 18.56 4.72
N ASP A 811 25.07 19.55 3.84
CA ASP A 811 24.44 19.31 2.53
C ASP A 811 25.35 18.48 1.61
N LYS A 812 26.66 18.75 1.62
CA LYS A 812 27.68 17.89 0.98
C LYS A 812 27.75 16.47 1.57
N ALA A 813 27.25 16.27 2.79
CA ALA A 813 27.10 14.94 3.37
C ALA A 813 25.76 14.29 2.95
N ARG A 814 24.67 15.06 2.85
CA ARG A 814 23.38 14.61 2.30
C ARG A 814 23.51 14.16 0.84
N GLU A 815 24.28 14.88 0.01
CA GLU A 815 24.67 14.46 -1.36
C GLU A 815 25.40 13.09 -1.43
N CYS A 816 25.94 12.62 -0.30
CA CYS A 816 26.61 11.31 -0.18
C CYS A 816 25.71 10.21 0.39
N LEU A 817 24.46 10.52 0.74
CA LEU A 817 23.41 9.58 1.13
C LEU A 817 22.47 9.31 -0.06
N ASP A 818 21.78 8.17 -0.04
CA ASP A 818 20.68 7.93 -0.97
C ASP A 818 19.39 8.47 -0.33
N SER A 819 18.81 9.52 -0.93
CA SER A 819 17.61 10.19 -0.42
C SER A 819 16.36 9.30 -0.32
N ASP A 820 16.30 8.22 -1.11
CA ASP A 820 15.13 7.34 -1.18
C ASP A 820 15.24 6.17 -0.18
N GLU A 821 16.34 6.07 0.56
CA GLU A 821 16.54 5.12 1.67
C GLU A 821 16.48 5.82 3.05
N LEU A 822 15.98 7.07 3.11
CA LEU A 822 15.89 7.85 4.35
C LEU A 822 14.43 7.95 4.83
N GLU A 823 14.22 7.70 6.12
CA GLU A 823 12.98 7.99 6.81
C GLU A 823 12.99 9.41 7.41
N ASP A 824 11.86 10.10 7.30
CA ASP A 824 11.67 11.48 7.79
C ASP A 824 11.33 11.56 9.28
N THR A 825 10.83 10.48 9.89
CA THR A 825 10.34 10.46 11.28
C THR A 825 10.40 9.04 11.85
N PHE A 826 10.97 8.91 13.04
CA PHE A 826 11.15 7.62 13.74
C PHE A 826 10.23 7.52 14.95
N VAL A 827 9.67 6.34 15.20
CA VAL A 827 8.75 6.12 16.34
C VAL A 827 9.52 5.56 17.53
N LEU A 828 9.47 6.26 18.66
CA LEU A 828 9.97 5.79 19.95
C LEU A 828 8.80 5.23 20.75
N GLU A 829 8.93 4.02 21.28
CA GLU A 829 7.88 3.33 22.04
C GLU A 829 8.47 2.49 23.18
N ARG A 830 7.61 1.84 23.97
CA ARG A 830 8.03 0.94 25.05
C ARG A 830 7.82 -0.51 24.65
N GLU A 831 8.77 -1.36 24.99
CA GLU A 831 8.56 -2.80 24.99
C GLU A 831 7.47 -3.14 26.01
N THR A 832 6.48 -3.90 25.56
CA THR A 832 5.24 -4.17 26.30
C THR A 832 4.82 -5.63 26.11
N GLU A 833 4.51 -6.31 27.21
CA GLU A 833 3.89 -7.65 27.15
C GLU A 833 2.48 -7.54 26.55
N GLU A 834 2.11 -8.49 25.70
CA GLU A 834 0.73 -8.67 25.25
C GLU A 834 -0.23 -8.92 26.44
N PRO A 835 -1.53 -8.61 26.31
CA PRO A 835 -2.52 -9.01 27.29
C PRO A 835 -2.58 -10.54 27.45
N ASN A 836 -2.79 -11.01 28.68
CA ASN A 836 -3.06 -12.42 28.92
C ASN A 836 -4.38 -12.84 28.24
N PRO A 837 -4.60 -14.15 27.97
CA PRO A 837 -5.86 -14.63 27.39
C PRO A 837 -7.12 -14.30 28.19
N ASP A 838 -6.99 -13.95 29.47
CA ASP A 838 -8.09 -13.50 30.33
C ASP A 838 -8.34 -11.98 30.28
N GLY A 839 -7.60 -11.25 29.43
CA GLY A 839 -7.64 -9.80 29.27
C GLY A 839 -6.98 -8.99 30.39
N THR A 840 -6.18 -9.61 31.28
CA THR A 840 -5.35 -8.90 32.27
C THR A 840 -3.98 -8.51 31.71
N LEU A 841 -3.37 -7.48 32.27
CA LEU A 841 -1.99 -7.10 31.95
C LEU A 841 -1.01 -7.55 33.03
N THR A 842 0.13 -8.10 32.61
CA THR A 842 1.28 -8.36 33.47
C THR A 842 2.46 -7.44 33.14
N GLY A 843 3.46 -7.47 34.02
CA GLY A 843 4.71 -6.73 33.84
C GLY A 843 4.56 -5.20 33.97
N SER A 844 5.57 -4.51 33.46
CA SER A 844 5.63 -3.05 33.37
C SER A 844 6.27 -2.70 32.04
N ALA A 845 5.61 -1.93 31.17
CA ALA A 845 6.22 -1.50 29.92
C ALA A 845 7.44 -0.60 30.20
N ARG A 846 8.49 -0.73 29.38
CA ARG A 846 9.77 -0.01 29.54
C ARG A 846 10.38 0.32 28.20
N PHE A 847 11.03 1.47 28.11
CA PHE A 847 11.93 1.75 26.99
C PHE A 847 13.19 0.84 27.08
N SER A 848 13.41 -0.01 26.08
CA SER A 848 14.50 -1.00 26.08
C SER A 848 15.49 -0.86 24.92
N GLU A 849 15.11 -0.21 23.81
CA GLU A 849 16.03 0.16 22.73
C GLU A 849 15.59 1.36 21.87
N ILE A 850 16.55 1.92 21.14
CA ILE A 850 16.32 2.93 20.09
C ILE A 850 16.04 2.20 18.76
N PRO A 851 15.09 2.63 17.92
CA PRO A 851 14.80 2.02 16.61
C PRO A 851 16.05 1.76 15.74
N GLU A 852 16.09 0.63 15.02
CA GLU A 852 17.29 0.18 14.29
C GLU A 852 17.60 1.03 13.04
N ASP A 853 16.58 1.29 12.24
CA ASP A 853 16.47 2.33 11.21
C ASP A 853 17.12 3.67 11.63
N LEU A 854 16.73 4.26 12.76
CA LEU A 854 17.28 5.51 13.28
C LEU A 854 18.77 5.38 13.60
N ARG A 855 19.19 4.25 14.20
CA ARG A 855 20.62 3.98 14.47
C ARG A 855 21.40 3.88 13.16
N ASP A 856 20.86 3.22 12.15
CA ASP A 856 21.56 2.95 10.89
C ASP A 856 21.59 4.15 9.93
N GLN A 857 20.51 4.94 9.88
CA GLN A 857 20.47 6.22 9.19
C GLN A 857 21.47 7.22 9.81
N LEU A 858 21.55 7.29 11.14
CA LEU A 858 22.57 8.10 11.83
C LEU A 858 24.01 7.60 11.58
N LYS A 859 24.26 6.29 11.57
CA LYS A 859 25.58 5.73 11.18
C LYS A 859 25.94 6.09 9.74
N SER A 860 24.98 6.05 8.84
CA SER A 860 25.15 6.40 7.42
C SER A 860 25.47 7.88 7.24
N LEU A 861 24.72 8.78 7.89
CA LEU A 861 25.02 10.22 7.89
C LEU A 861 26.41 10.52 8.46
N LEU A 862 26.80 9.94 9.60
CA LEU A 862 28.14 10.11 10.17
C LEU A 862 29.26 9.57 9.26
N LYS A 863 28.99 8.51 8.50
CA LYS A 863 29.91 7.96 7.48
C LYS A 863 30.02 8.89 6.25
N ALA A 864 28.92 9.51 5.83
CA ALA A 864 28.88 10.51 4.76
C ALA A 864 29.62 11.79 5.16
N ILE A 865 29.37 12.34 6.36
CA ILE A 865 30.09 13.49 6.92
C ILE A 865 31.59 13.24 6.95
N ARG A 866 32.04 12.06 7.40
CA ARG A 866 33.47 11.69 7.40
C ARG A 866 34.11 11.66 6.00
N LYS A 867 33.33 11.36 4.96
CA LYS A 867 33.78 11.35 3.56
C LYS A 867 33.84 12.78 3.00
N ALA A 868 32.85 13.62 3.31
CA ALA A 868 32.76 15.01 2.84
C ALA A 868 33.72 15.96 3.59
N VAL A 869 33.93 15.74 4.89
CA VAL A 869 34.74 16.59 5.78
C VAL A 869 35.79 15.74 6.51
N PRO A 870 36.94 15.44 5.88
CA PRO A 870 37.96 14.58 6.49
C PRO A 870 38.66 15.16 7.72
N SER A 871 38.44 16.44 8.07
CA SER A 871 39.02 17.10 9.24
C SER A 871 38.27 16.84 10.55
N SER A 872 37.01 16.39 10.52
CA SER A 872 36.19 16.11 11.71
C SER A 872 36.42 14.69 12.28
N VAL A 873 37.66 14.18 12.23
CA VAL A 873 37.96 12.77 12.55
C VAL A 873 37.67 12.42 14.02
N VAL A 874 36.51 11.83 14.24
CA VAL A 874 36.18 11.07 15.45
C VAL A 874 36.87 9.69 15.37
N ASP A 875 37.61 9.33 16.42
CA ASP A 875 38.19 7.98 16.58
C ASP A 875 37.08 6.92 16.46
N LYS A 876 37.37 5.77 15.84
CA LYS A 876 36.42 4.66 15.70
C LYS A 876 35.82 4.25 17.05
N ARG A 877 36.57 4.39 18.16
CA ARG A 877 36.13 4.09 19.54
C ARG A 877 35.13 5.09 20.14
N LYS A 878 35.05 6.33 19.63
CA LYS A 878 34.17 7.39 20.15
C LYS A 878 32.87 7.57 19.36
N ARG A 879 32.66 6.80 18.28
CA ARG A 879 31.51 7.01 17.40
C ARG A 879 30.19 6.62 18.05
N ASP A 880 30.17 5.61 18.89
CA ASP A 880 28.93 5.11 19.51
C ASP A 880 28.53 6.03 20.69
N GLU A 881 29.52 6.48 21.47
CA GLU A 881 29.37 7.59 22.44
C GLU A 881 28.82 8.87 21.76
N ILE A 882 29.32 9.24 20.57
CA ILE A 882 28.81 10.40 19.83
C ILE A 882 27.40 10.18 19.27
N GLN A 883 27.06 8.99 18.77
CA GLN A 883 25.69 8.65 18.36
C GLN A 883 24.72 8.84 19.52
N HIS A 884 25.02 8.29 20.70
CA HIS A 884 24.18 8.43 21.88
C HIS A 884 24.02 9.90 22.31
N ASN A 885 25.10 10.69 22.33
CA ASN A 885 25.04 12.11 22.66
C ASN A 885 24.24 12.95 21.63
N ILE A 886 24.34 12.63 20.34
CA ILE A 886 23.52 13.26 19.29
C ILE A 886 22.03 12.95 19.50
N LEU A 887 21.69 11.69 19.78
CA LEU A 887 20.31 11.30 20.05
C LEU A 887 19.77 11.93 21.34
N ILE A 888 20.55 11.98 22.43
CA ILE A 888 20.17 12.70 23.66
C ILE A 888 19.87 14.17 23.33
N ARG A 889 20.68 14.82 22.49
CA ARG A 889 20.47 16.21 22.07
C ARG A 889 19.22 16.39 21.21
N ALA A 890 18.94 15.47 20.29
CA ALA A 890 17.72 15.50 19.48
C ALA A 890 16.46 15.33 20.37
N LEU A 891 16.54 14.46 21.38
CA LEU A 891 15.51 14.27 22.40
C LEU A 891 15.34 15.51 23.30
N ASP A 892 16.42 16.20 23.65
CA ASP A 892 16.34 17.50 24.35
C ASP A 892 15.71 18.59 23.49
N ALA A 893 16.05 18.65 22.21
CA ALA A 893 15.44 19.56 21.25
C ALA A 893 13.93 19.29 21.09
N LEU A 894 13.53 18.01 20.99
CA LEU A 894 12.13 17.59 20.94
C LEU A 894 11.40 17.94 22.26
N ALA A 895 11.99 17.63 23.41
CA ALA A 895 11.45 17.99 24.72
C ALA A 895 11.25 19.51 24.88
N SER A 896 12.13 20.32 24.30
CA SER A 896 12.05 21.80 24.36
C SER A 896 10.89 22.40 23.55
N ARG A 897 10.26 21.62 22.66
CA ARG A 897 9.05 22.05 21.92
C ARG A 897 7.80 22.05 22.80
N TYR A 898 7.80 21.32 23.92
CA TYR A 898 6.70 21.33 24.89
C TYR A 898 6.81 22.56 25.80
N PRO A 899 5.74 23.36 26.00
CA PRO A 899 5.80 24.60 26.80
C PRO A 899 5.81 24.35 28.31
N THR A 900 5.59 23.10 28.75
CA THR A 900 5.57 22.71 30.16
C THR A 900 6.52 21.55 30.42
N SER A 901 7.09 21.52 31.62
CA SER A 901 7.84 20.38 32.16
C SER A 901 6.92 19.22 32.58
N ILE A 902 7.51 18.07 32.93
CA ILE A 902 6.79 16.92 33.51
C ILE A 902 6.09 17.34 34.82
N SER A 903 6.82 17.98 35.73
CA SER A 903 6.30 18.40 37.03
C SER A 903 5.32 19.59 36.99
N GLU A 904 5.17 20.26 35.85
CA GLU A 904 4.08 21.22 35.62
C GLU A 904 2.80 20.49 35.20
N ASP A 905 2.89 19.54 34.28
CA ASP A 905 1.74 18.76 33.85
C ASP A 905 1.19 17.86 34.96
N GLU A 906 2.05 17.27 35.79
CA GLU A 906 1.62 16.54 37.00
C GLU A 906 0.84 17.44 37.97
N ARG A 907 1.25 18.72 38.12
CA ARG A 907 0.51 19.71 38.93
C ARG A 907 -0.80 20.14 38.27
N ILE A 908 -0.84 20.19 36.93
CA ILE A 908 -2.06 20.50 36.16
C ILE A 908 -3.08 19.37 36.30
N LEU A 909 -2.67 18.10 36.16
CA LEU A 909 -3.55 16.93 36.31
C LEU A 909 -4.05 16.74 37.76
N ALA A 910 -3.25 17.09 38.75
CA ALA A 910 -3.64 17.11 40.16
C ALA A 910 -4.59 18.28 40.53
N GLY A 911 -4.87 19.19 39.59
CA GLY A 911 -5.83 20.27 39.77
C GLY A 911 -7.29 19.80 39.69
N ASN A 912 -8.13 20.31 40.59
CA ASN A 912 -9.57 20.00 40.60
C ASN A 912 -10.39 20.81 39.58
N ASP A 913 -9.82 21.84 38.96
CA ASP A 913 -10.49 22.80 38.07
C ASP A 913 -9.85 22.78 36.67
N ILE A 914 -9.84 21.59 36.06
CA ILE A 914 -9.31 21.33 34.73
C ILE A 914 -10.43 20.71 33.87
N SER A 915 -10.61 21.24 32.65
CA SER A 915 -11.57 20.65 31.70
C SER A 915 -11.06 19.30 31.18
N GLU A 916 -11.99 18.41 30.83
CA GLU A 916 -11.65 17.05 30.38
C GLU A 916 -10.77 17.04 29.12
N ARG A 917 -11.03 17.93 28.15
CA ARG A 917 -10.17 18.13 26.98
C ARG A 917 -8.74 18.50 27.36
N ARG A 918 -8.59 19.43 28.31
CA ARG A 918 -7.28 19.84 28.82
C ARG A 918 -6.61 18.71 29.60
N ARG A 919 -7.36 17.94 30.39
CA ARG A 919 -6.88 16.73 31.06
C ARG A 919 -6.35 15.72 30.06
N ALA A 920 -7.08 15.47 28.97
CA ALA A 920 -6.67 14.56 27.91
C ALA A 920 -5.38 15.04 27.21
N ALA A 921 -5.32 16.31 26.78
CA ALA A 921 -4.14 16.90 26.16
C ALA A 921 -2.90 16.83 27.06
N VAL A 922 -3.07 17.12 28.34
CA VAL A 922 -1.99 17.08 29.34
C VAL A 922 -1.54 15.64 29.61
N THR A 923 -2.45 14.65 29.62
CA THR A 923 -2.09 13.23 29.75
C THR A 923 -1.24 12.75 28.57
N VAL A 924 -1.64 13.04 27.32
CA VAL A 924 -0.89 12.66 26.10
C VAL A 924 0.53 13.20 26.16
N ARG A 925 0.69 14.53 26.31
CA ARG A 925 2.02 15.15 26.30
C ARG A 925 2.88 14.82 27.53
N LEU A 926 2.26 14.43 28.65
CA LEU A 926 2.97 13.92 29.82
C LEU A 926 3.51 12.50 29.55
N GLY A 927 2.73 11.65 28.89
CA GLY A 927 3.15 10.34 28.40
C GLY A 927 4.34 10.45 27.44
N GLU A 928 4.21 11.31 26.43
CA GLU A 928 5.26 11.63 25.46
C GLU A 928 6.55 12.14 26.15
N LYS A 929 6.46 13.13 27.04
CA LYS A 929 7.63 13.64 27.78
C LYS A 929 8.28 12.62 28.69
N ARG A 930 7.50 11.72 29.33
CA ARG A 930 8.05 10.63 30.14
C ARG A 930 8.82 9.65 29.26
N LEU A 931 8.28 9.28 28.10
CA LEU A 931 8.96 8.41 27.15
C LEU A 931 10.25 9.01 26.60
N ILE A 932 10.25 10.31 26.26
CA ILE A 932 11.48 11.04 25.89
C ILE A 932 12.52 10.96 27.02
N GLN A 933 12.11 11.13 28.27
CA GLN A 933 13.01 11.05 29.42
C GLN A 933 13.51 9.62 29.69
N GLU A 934 12.70 8.60 29.46
CA GLU A 934 13.09 7.18 29.51
C GLU A 934 14.13 6.85 28.43
N ALA A 935 13.90 7.26 27.18
CA ALA A 935 14.84 7.09 26.07
C ALA A 935 16.17 7.80 26.32
N LYS A 936 16.15 9.02 26.88
CA LYS A 936 17.36 9.73 27.33
C LYS A 936 18.09 8.98 28.45
N ASN A 937 17.36 8.48 29.45
CA ASN A 937 17.97 7.73 30.58
C ASN A 937 18.64 6.45 30.09
N TYR A 938 18.03 5.75 29.14
CA TYR A 938 18.59 4.58 28.48
C TYR A 938 19.91 4.91 27.76
N LEU A 939 19.92 5.94 26.90
CA LEU A 939 21.12 6.40 26.20
C LEU A 939 22.25 6.85 27.16
N LEU A 940 21.90 7.53 28.26
CA LEU A 940 22.85 7.93 29.30
C LEU A 940 23.45 6.72 30.06
N GLY A 941 22.68 5.65 30.25
CA GLY A 941 23.18 4.38 30.77
C GLY A 941 24.25 3.79 29.86
N LEU A 942 23.97 3.68 28.55
CA LEU A 942 24.92 3.15 27.56
C LEU A 942 26.23 3.97 27.49
N VAL A 943 26.16 5.29 27.62
CA VAL A 943 27.36 6.16 27.70
C VAL A 943 28.16 5.91 29.00
N SER A 944 27.47 5.70 30.12
CA SER A 944 28.10 5.46 31.43
C SER A 944 28.81 4.11 31.49
N ASP A 945 28.20 3.05 30.97
CA ASP A 945 28.77 1.71 30.92
C ASP A 945 30.01 1.65 30.00
N ALA A 946 29.98 2.37 28.87
CA ALA A 946 31.12 2.50 27.97
C ALA A 946 32.32 3.17 28.66
N ALA A 947 32.09 4.18 29.51
CA ALA A 947 33.16 4.84 30.28
C ALA A 947 33.72 3.93 31.40
N GLY A 948 32.86 3.17 32.08
CA GLY A 948 33.27 2.25 33.15
C GLY A 948 34.13 1.07 32.68
N ALA A 949 33.93 0.62 31.44
CA ALA A 949 34.72 -0.46 30.85
C ALA A 949 36.22 -0.09 30.67
N ASP A 950 36.52 1.16 30.33
CA ASP A 950 37.89 1.59 29.95
C ASP A 950 38.82 1.68 31.18
N GLU A 951 38.32 2.08 32.35
CA GLU A 951 39.10 2.12 33.61
C GLU A 951 39.57 0.75 34.10
N SER A 952 38.86 -0.33 33.73
CA SER A 952 39.19 -1.69 34.16
C SER A 952 40.43 -2.31 33.47
N SER A 953 40.96 -1.66 32.42
CA SER A 953 41.88 -2.26 31.46
C SER A 953 43.37 -1.85 31.59
N ALA A 954 43.76 -1.14 32.66
CA ALA A 954 45.13 -0.64 32.84
C ALA A 954 46.17 -1.77 33.03
N PRO A 955 47.19 -1.92 32.16
CA PRO A 955 48.14 -3.04 32.23
C PRO A 955 49.17 -2.84 33.34
N THR A 956 49.22 -3.78 34.30
CA THR A 956 50.23 -3.80 35.37
C THR A 956 51.63 -4.07 34.82
N LYS A 957 52.51 -3.07 34.89
CA LYS A 957 53.92 -3.17 34.48
C LYS A 957 54.65 -4.23 35.31
N LYS A 958 54.91 -5.41 34.72
CA LYS A 958 55.85 -6.39 35.28
C LYS A 958 57.28 -5.83 35.23
N ALA A 959 57.87 -5.62 36.41
CA ALA A 959 59.28 -5.28 36.54
C ALA A 959 60.17 -6.48 36.18
N ARG A 960 61.26 -6.22 35.46
CA ARG A 960 62.37 -7.18 35.31
C ARG A 960 63.05 -7.41 36.66
N ARG A 961 63.26 -8.67 37.02
CA ARG A 961 64.38 -9.11 37.85
C ARG A 961 65.06 -10.31 37.18
N SER A 962 66.38 -10.33 37.25
CA SER A 962 67.21 -11.52 37.05
C SER A 962 66.90 -12.51 38.18
N ASP A 963 67.04 -13.82 38.01
CA ASP A 963 68.15 -14.56 37.38
C ASP A 963 67.69 -15.73 36.49
#